data_AF-A0A1Q4ZIT6-F1
#
_entry.id   AF-A0A1Q4ZIT6-F1
#
_cell.length_a   1.000
_cell.length_b   1.000
_cell.length_c   1.000
_cell.angle_alpha   90.00
_cell.angle_beta   90.00
_cell.angle_gamma   90.00
#
_symmetry.space_group_name_H-M   'P 1'
#
loop_
_entity.id
_entity.type
_entity.pdbx_description
1 polymer ?
#
loop_
_entity_poly.entity_id
_entity_poly.type
_entity_poly.pdbx_seq_one_letter_code
_entity_poly.pdbx_strand_id
1 'polypeptide(L)'
;MTKVRPADRTVVVSGALQGSGVLLSDRLILTCAHVVKNGTHCYAAHPDLQGRARATVAWIDHALDAALLRTTAPMLPVDPVRLGLLDTQQAIPGCEITGFPRIQRYGTEKHVEADQYTATVLPLAGRMRDLLVCELDRPPAPRPDGEPSVLAGLSGGPVFAGDVLLGIARQIPDGRGGRRVECVPLGGLLGAKPFQLVCRQSGMDPRHERVHGHFPVDLRYGEEYADAIGAAYRRTKIFGLDELGRHDSEWDLDTAYLSLEAQAPAGRTAKHAPAPPQRIDALLTDRPRVLLRGEAGAGKTTLLWWLAAHASARTLDGALAPLNGLVPFVVPLRTLRARGGTFPGPAQLADAAGLVVDRAPEGWAGRVLESGRALLLVDGLDEVPPEDREQAHSWLSQLLRRYPDTRCVTTVRPLAVEPDWLYSEGFEELRLLAMRDEDIQAFVASWHRAARLTEEDDRERLDELEGDLSRQFDRNPGLRELARTPLLCAVICALHRRREGFLPETRWKLYRSSLEMLLGHRDRRRRIEDPEGIEMDVEEHTQLLQRLAVWLVREGQSEFTREQALRQLARGLTGMERVSGQGPPEKILTHLLNRSGLLQEHSDDTYQFVHRTFQDFLAAKELIEDDHLNELLRHADEEAWQDVILLAAGHCSRHQLPLLIDGLLKAGERHAERSEARTGIHVLAALCEQHATWLDSAVRERVRRSTAALFPPADHNHLDSLTRLGAAALLFLPSPESMPSDSVSTEYVIDLIGRVGGREAIPHARAWALSHPDHGGLFAHRWANFPAAEYASEVLAHCDLTNGLVSVGREQVSALRHLPALQHLRLLGDVEDTEVGTTLARMRLRTLVLDTARLTSLPPLSTQAETLSHLSIHGCLAVEDLAPLAVLTALTNLTMDAMGQQLSLLPATSHIRGLKRLNVNNAGPGRLSELPAHSMVRHLSVGSSHPLPMDGLGAWKSLTSLSVYAPGPLDDVLAGFRENSRITRLLLTAFPWAGPFASAGAVPSLRSLTVPAPQNGEDVSLLRGLFPELAVLTLRTAVDTPELDLTPLLAWPGLRVTVRSGFHQPPPLLGSDELGDRLTVETY
;
A
#
# COMPACT_ATOMS: atom_id res chain seq x y z
N MET A 1 7.40 16.76 14.86
CA MET A 1 7.18 18.21 14.61
C MET A 1 6.07 18.70 15.55
N THR A 2 6.22 19.87 16.17
CA THR A 2 5.26 20.43 17.12
C THR A 2 3.98 20.87 16.39
N LYS A 3 2.81 20.35 16.81
CA LYS A 3 1.48 20.68 16.27
C LYS A 3 1.22 22.19 16.42
N VAL A 4 1.13 22.92 15.31
CA VAL A 4 0.88 24.38 15.29
C VAL A 4 -0.59 24.62 15.65
N ARG A 5 -0.85 25.47 16.65
CA ARG A 5 -2.21 25.70 17.14
C ARG A 5 -3.00 26.57 16.14
N PRO A 6 -4.33 26.48 16.09
CA PRO A 6 -5.15 27.29 15.19
C PRO A 6 -4.91 28.80 15.33
N ALA A 7 -4.70 29.28 16.56
CA ALA A 7 -4.38 30.68 16.85
C ALA A 7 -3.07 31.15 16.17
N ASP A 8 -2.05 30.28 16.10
CA ASP A 8 -0.73 30.55 15.51
C ASP A 8 -0.78 30.63 13.96
N ARG A 9 -1.95 30.42 13.35
CA ARG A 9 -2.16 30.65 11.91
C ARG A 9 -2.60 32.08 11.60
N THR A 10 -2.85 32.89 12.62
CA THR A 10 -3.43 34.22 12.46
C THR A 10 -2.35 35.26 12.14
N VAL A 11 -2.53 35.99 11.04
CA VAL A 11 -1.55 36.99 10.57
C VAL A 11 -2.18 38.38 10.45
N VAL A 12 -1.38 39.41 10.67
CA VAL A 12 -1.77 40.79 10.37
C VAL A 12 -1.69 40.97 8.86
N VAL A 13 -2.76 41.44 8.23
CA VAL A 13 -2.76 41.81 6.80
C VAL A 13 -2.87 43.32 6.67
N SER A 14 -1.92 43.92 5.96
CA SER A 14 -1.88 45.36 5.68
C SER A 14 -1.98 45.58 4.17
N GLY A 15 -3.15 46.07 3.72
CA GLY A 15 -3.41 46.45 2.33
C GLY A 15 -3.97 47.86 2.25
N ALA A 16 -5.18 48.03 1.71
CA ALA A 16 -5.91 49.30 1.75
C ALA A 16 -6.36 49.66 3.17
N LEU A 17 -6.59 48.66 4.01
CA LEU A 17 -6.86 48.75 5.44
C LEU A 17 -5.95 47.76 6.17
N GLN A 18 -5.81 47.95 7.49
CA GLN A 18 -5.28 46.91 8.36
C GLN A 18 -6.42 45.96 8.74
N GLY A 19 -6.22 44.67 8.48
CA GLY A 19 -7.10 43.59 8.91
C GLY A 19 -6.30 42.40 9.43
N SER A 20 -6.99 41.28 9.55
CA SER A 20 -6.45 39.98 9.93
C SER A 20 -6.49 39.02 8.74
N GLY A 21 -5.79 37.90 8.84
CA GLY A 21 -5.79 36.83 7.85
C GLY A 21 -5.44 35.50 8.50
N VAL A 22 -5.63 34.41 7.76
CA VAL A 22 -5.29 33.05 8.21
C VAL A 22 -4.38 32.34 7.22
N LEU A 23 -3.31 31.74 7.73
CA LEU A 23 -2.39 30.90 6.96
C LEU A 23 -3.06 29.55 6.61
N LEU A 24 -3.40 29.39 5.33
CA LEU A 24 -3.88 28.11 4.79
C LEU A 24 -2.74 27.12 4.56
N SER A 25 -1.54 27.63 4.26
CA SER A 25 -0.27 26.91 4.15
C SER A 25 0.88 27.83 4.57
N ASP A 26 2.13 27.39 4.42
CA ASP A 26 3.32 28.20 4.69
C ASP A 26 3.40 29.54 3.92
N ARG A 27 2.68 29.66 2.78
CA ARG A 27 2.73 30.84 1.88
C ARG A 27 1.37 31.41 1.48
N LEU A 28 0.27 30.74 1.78
CA LEU A 28 -1.08 31.18 1.40
C LEU A 28 -1.83 31.78 2.58
N ILE A 29 -2.38 32.97 2.41
CA ILE A 29 -3.15 33.69 3.42
C ILE A 29 -4.55 34.01 2.89
N LEU A 30 -5.59 33.56 3.59
CA LEU A 30 -6.97 33.96 3.33
C LEU A 30 -7.35 35.18 4.17
N THR A 31 -7.96 36.19 3.57
CA THR A 31 -8.42 37.43 4.22
C THR A 31 -9.66 37.99 3.51
N CYS A 32 -10.22 39.10 3.99
CA CYS A 32 -11.35 39.75 3.33
C CYS A 32 -10.92 40.61 2.14
N ALA A 33 -11.74 40.63 1.08
CA ALA A 33 -11.44 41.41 -0.12
C ALA A 33 -11.35 42.92 0.17
N HIS A 34 -12.20 43.45 1.05
CA HIS A 34 -12.17 44.87 1.41
C HIS A 34 -10.91 45.30 2.20
N VAL A 35 -10.18 44.38 2.82
CA VAL A 35 -8.90 44.67 3.51
C VAL A 35 -7.82 45.03 2.49
N VAL A 36 -7.85 44.38 1.32
CA VAL A 36 -6.82 44.52 0.28
C VAL A 36 -7.26 45.40 -0.90
N LYS A 37 -8.56 45.49 -1.20
CA LYS A 37 -9.14 46.19 -2.36
C LYS A 37 -8.38 45.85 -3.67
N ASN A 38 -8.04 46.86 -4.48
CA ASN A 38 -7.23 46.73 -5.71
C ASN A 38 -5.72 46.95 -5.46
N GLY A 39 -5.27 46.85 -4.20
CA GLY A 39 -3.91 47.24 -3.81
C GLY A 39 -2.82 46.33 -4.39
N THR A 40 -1.85 46.90 -5.11
CA THR A 40 -0.70 46.18 -5.68
C THR A 40 0.38 45.83 -4.64
N HIS A 41 0.29 46.36 -3.42
CA HIS A 41 1.27 46.17 -2.35
C HIS A 41 0.59 45.75 -1.04
N CYS A 42 0.43 44.44 -0.85
CA CYS A 42 -0.05 43.86 0.41
C CYS A 42 1.15 43.37 1.24
N TYR A 43 1.03 43.48 2.56
CA TYR A 43 2.02 42.95 3.49
C TYR A 43 1.35 42.07 4.54
N ALA A 44 2.01 40.99 4.92
CA ALA A 44 1.61 40.11 6.00
C ALA A 44 2.66 40.10 7.11
N ALA A 45 2.24 40.04 8.37
CA ALA A 45 3.14 39.90 9.51
C ALA A 45 2.59 38.85 10.49
N HIS A 46 3.48 38.07 11.10
CA HIS A 46 3.14 37.10 12.12
C HIS A 46 3.73 37.55 13.47
N PRO A 47 3.03 37.39 14.62
CA PRO A 47 3.53 37.81 15.93
C PRO A 47 4.93 37.28 16.27
N ASP A 48 5.22 36.03 15.92
CA ASP A 48 6.49 35.37 16.23
C ASP A 48 7.61 35.64 15.21
N LEU A 49 7.36 36.43 14.17
CA LEU A 49 8.35 36.73 13.12
C LEU A 49 8.72 38.21 13.13
N GLN A 50 10.01 38.50 13.09
CA GLN A 50 10.48 39.87 12.90
C GLN A 50 10.31 40.32 11.44
N GLY A 51 9.53 41.38 11.23
CA GLY A 51 9.36 42.05 9.94
C GLY A 51 8.02 41.79 9.26
N ARG A 52 7.92 42.22 7.99
CA ARG A 52 6.71 42.07 7.17
C ARG A 52 7.06 41.34 5.88
N ALA A 53 6.32 40.29 5.55
CA ALA A 53 6.43 39.59 4.28
C ALA A 53 5.61 40.32 3.22
N ARG A 54 6.19 40.54 2.04
CA ARG A 54 5.44 41.07 0.90
C ARG A 54 4.53 39.99 0.33
N ALA A 55 3.28 40.35 0.09
CA ALA A 55 2.26 39.46 -0.44
C ALA A 55 1.59 40.04 -1.70
N THR A 56 1.21 39.15 -2.62
CA THR A 56 0.46 39.48 -3.83
C THR A 56 -0.92 38.85 -3.79
N VAL A 57 -1.94 39.54 -4.29
CA VAL A 57 -3.29 38.99 -4.42
C VAL A 57 -3.28 37.93 -5.53
N ALA A 58 -3.45 36.67 -5.14
CA ALA A 58 -3.49 35.53 -6.06
C ALA A 58 -4.93 35.27 -6.55
N TRP A 59 -5.92 35.56 -5.71
CA TRP A 59 -7.34 35.50 -6.05
C TRP A 59 -8.13 36.51 -5.20
N ILE A 60 -9.20 37.06 -5.76
CA ILE A 60 -10.11 37.98 -5.05
C ILE A 60 -11.52 37.87 -5.61
N ASP A 61 -12.50 37.87 -4.72
CA ASP A 61 -13.92 37.91 -5.05
C ASP A 61 -14.62 38.95 -4.16
N HIS A 62 -15.10 40.02 -4.77
CA HIS A 62 -15.78 41.11 -4.06
C HIS A 62 -17.23 40.78 -3.67
N ALA A 63 -17.86 39.81 -4.33
CA ALA A 63 -19.22 39.38 -3.98
C ALA A 63 -19.18 38.53 -2.70
N LEU A 64 -18.22 37.62 -2.61
CA LEU A 64 -17.96 36.82 -1.40
C LEU A 64 -17.21 37.62 -0.32
N ASP A 65 -16.58 38.73 -0.69
CA ASP A 65 -15.72 39.56 0.17
C ASP A 65 -14.51 38.79 0.73
N ALA A 66 -13.86 38.00 -0.12
CA ALA A 66 -12.68 37.21 0.22
C ALA A 66 -11.54 37.42 -0.78
N ALA A 67 -10.31 37.33 -0.28
CA ALA A 67 -9.08 37.38 -1.07
C ALA A 67 -8.06 36.37 -0.55
N LEU A 68 -7.35 35.74 -1.49
CA LEU A 68 -6.26 34.83 -1.23
C LEU A 68 -4.94 35.52 -1.61
N LEU A 69 -4.05 35.67 -0.65
CA LEU A 69 -2.75 36.28 -0.81
C LEU A 69 -1.66 35.21 -0.85
N ARG A 70 -0.65 35.42 -1.68
CA ARG A 70 0.56 34.60 -1.74
C ARG A 70 1.76 35.42 -1.29
N THR A 71 2.48 34.94 -0.29
CA THR A 71 3.70 35.59 0.18
C THR A 71 4.89 35.24 -0.70
N THR A 72 5.87 36.15 -0.74
CA THR A 72 7.13 35.99 -1.50
C THR A 72 8.09 34.98 -0.85
N ALA A 73 8.00 34.78 0.46
CA ALA A 73 8.74 33.79 1.23
C ALA A 73 7.79 33.03 2.17
N PRO A 74 8.10 31.77 2.56
CA PRO A 74 7.36 31.07 3.61
C PRO A 74 7.32 31.92 4.88
N MET A 75 6.15 32.04 5.50
CA MET A 75 6.02 32.69 6.80
C MET A 75 6.34 31.69 7.91
N LEU A 76 5.56 30.62 8.01
CA LEU A 76 5.74 29.58 9.02
C LEU A 76 5.66 28.20 8.36
N PRO A 77 6.47 27.22 8.79
CA PRO A 77 6.34 25.85 8.32
C PRO A 77 5.09 25.21 8.97
N VAL A 78 3.94 25.38 8.32
CA VAL A 78 2.65 24.85 8.79
C VAL A 78 2.07 23.87 7.78
N ASP A 79 1.49 22.78 8.28
CA ASP A 79 0.69 21.88 7.45
C ASP A 79 -0.53 22.62 6.85
N PRO A 80 -1.10 22.13 5.73
CA PRO A 80 -2.35 22.64 5.20
C PRO A 80 -3.46 22.69 6.28
N VAL A 81 -4.21 23.79 6.33
CA VAL A 81 -5.32 23.92 7.28
C VAL A 81 -6.48 22.99 6.91
N ARG A 82 -7.17 22.44 7.92
CA ARG A 82 -8.42 21.68 7.71
C ARG A 82 -9.56 22.64 7.43
N LEU A 83 -10.31 22.40 6.35
CA LEU A 83 -11.41 23.25 5.90
C LEU A 83 -12.76 22.59 6.24
N GLY A 84 -13.69 23.35 6.82
CA GLY A 84 -14.98 22.85 7.26
C GLY A 84 -16.16 23.47 6.49
N LEU A 85 -17.12 22.62 6.10
CA LEU A 85 -18.44 23.04 5.61
C LEU A 85 -19.50 22.72 6.65
N LEU A 86 -20.32 23.71 6.99
CA LEU A 86 -21.44 23.50 7.92
C LEU A 86 -22.50 22.59 7.31
N ASP A 87 -22.81 21.50 7.99
CA ASP A 87 -23.87 20.54 7.63
C ASP A 87 -24.76 20.24 8.85
N THR A 88 -25.23 21.31 9.50
CA THR A 88 -26.12 21.24 10.65
C THR A 88 -26.97 22.50 10.77
N GLN A 89 -28.15 22.38 11.37
CA GLN A 89 -28.98 23.52 11.78
C GLN A 89 -28.81 23.86 13.27
N GLN A 90 -28.12 23.01 14.03
CA GLN A 90 -27.86 23.21 15.44
C GLN A 90 -26.73 24.23 15.64
N ALA A 91 -26.81 25.02 16.71
CA ALA A 91 -25.74 25.93 17.09
C ALA A 91 -24.47 25.14 17.45
N ILE A 92 -23.30 25.69 17.08
CA ILE A 92 -22.00 25.08 17.36
C ILE A 92 -21.27 25.98 18.36
N PRO A 93 -21.27 25.64 19.67
CA PRO A 93 -20.58 26.40 20.69
C PRO A 93 -19.06 26.17 20.65
N GLY A 94 -18.31 27.01 21.36
CA GLY A 94 -16.85 26.83 21.53
C GLY A 94 -16.06 27.08 20.25
N CYS A 95 -16.60 27.88 19.32
CA CYS A 95 -15.83 28.36 18.18
C CYS A 95 -14.94 29.53 18.62
N GLU A 96 -13.82 29.72 17.93
CA GLU A 96 -12.86 30.77 18.23
C GLU A 96 -12.67 31.70 17.04
N ILE A 97 -12.59 33.00 17.33
CA ILE A 97 -12.24 34.04 16.37
C ILE A 97 -10.99 34.74 16.88
N THR A 98 -9.91 34.63 16.12
CA THR A 98 -8.64 35.31 16.42
C THR A 98 -8.39 36.43 15.42
N GLY A 99 -7.66 37.45 15.84
CA GLY A 99 -7.25 38.54 14.96
C GLY A 99 -6.65 39.71 15.71
N PHE A 100 -6.57 40.86 15.03
CA PHE A 100 -5.84 42.03 15.51
C PHE A 100 -6.75 43.26 15.65
N PRO A 101 -7.68 43.26 16.62
CA PRO A 101 -8.65 44.33 16.81
C PRO A 101 -8.01 45.62 17.32
N ARG A 102 -8.65 46.76 17.07
CA ARG A 102 -8.18 48.08 17.49
C ARG A 102 -8.11 48.25 19.01
N ILE A 103 -8.96 47.55 19.78
CA ILE A 103 -8.97 47.59 21.25
C ILE A 103 -7.64 47.08 21.85
N GLN A 104 -6.96 46.15 21.17
CA GLN A 104 -5.66 45.59 21.57
C GLN A 104 -4.50 46.40 20.98
N ARG A 105 -4.53 47.73 21.14
CA ARG A 105 -3.43 48.62 20.71
C ARG A 105 -2.89 49.41 21.89
N TYR A 106 -1.64 49.13 22.26
CA TYR A 106 -1.00 49.72 23.43
C TYR A 106 0.21 50.59 23.07
N GLY A 107 0.57 51.48 23.98
CA GLY A 107 1.69 52.40 23.86
C GLY A 107 1.44 53.62 22.95
N THR A 108 2.39 54.56 22.97
CA THR A 108 2.35 55.80 22.16
C THR A 108 2.37 55.53 20.66
N GLU A 109 2.98 54.42 20.24
CA GLU A 109 3.08 53.99 18.84
C GLU A 109 1.92 53.10 18.37
N LYS A 110 0.97 52.75 19.26
CA LYS A 110 -0.20 51.89 18.96
C LYS A 110 0.21 50.55 18.33
N HIS A 111 1.10 49.81 19.01
CA HIS A 111 1.53 48.48 18.59
C HIS A 111 0.34 47.55 18.39
N VAL A 112 0.40 46.70 17.37
CA VAL A 112 -0.68 45.77 17.01
C VAL A 112 -0.50 44.48 17.79
N GLU A 113 -1.54 44.05 18.52
CA GLU A 113 -1.53 42.82 19.31
C GLU A 113 -2.73 41.92 18.95
N ALA A 114 -2.54 40.61 19.09
CA ALA A 114 -3.57 39.63 18.78
C ALA A 114 -4.56 39.50 19.95
N ASP A 115 -5.80 39.16 19.63
CA ASP A 115 -6.85 38.82 20.60
C ASP A 115 -7.56 37.54 20.19
N GLN A 116 -8.24 36.92 21.16
CA GLN A 116 -9.01 35.70 20.98
C GLN A 116 -10.41 35.88 21.55
N TYR A 117 -11.43 35.61 20.74
CA TYR A 117 -12.83 35.69 21.12
C TYR A 117 -13.48 34.32 20.99
N THR A 118 -14.17 33.87 22.04
CA THR A 118 -15.01 32.67 21.97
C THR A 118 -16.41 33.04 21.48
N ALA A 119 -16.96 32.20 20.63
CA ALA A 119 -18.24 32.42 19.97
C ALA A 119 -19.01 31.13 19.73
N THR A 120 -20.32 31.29 19.57
CA THR A 120 -21.23 30.25 19.12
C THR A 120 -21.61 30.52 17.66
N VAL A 121 -21.33 29.58 16.76
CA VAL A 121 -21.80 29.62 15.38
C VAL A 121 -23.29 29.29 15.33
N LEU A 122 -24.07 30.09 14.61
CA LEU A 122 -25.51 29.97 14.48
C LEU A 122 -25.88 29.69 13.00
N PRO A 123 -25.95 28.43 12.54
CA PRO A 123 -26.07 28.11 11.11
C PRO A 123 -27.35 28.64 10.43
N LEU A 124 -28.44 28.81 11.19
CA LEU A 124 -29.68 29.39 10.67
C LEU A 124 -29.63 30.93 10.55
N ALA A 125 -28.79 31.58 11.35
CA ALA A 125 -28.64 33.03 11.30
C ALA A 125 -27.78 33.40 10.09
N GLY A 126 -28.31 34.21 9.17
CA GLY A 126 -27.56 34.63 7.97
C GLY A 126 -27.73 33.73 6.75
N ARG A 127 -28.38 32.57 6.86
CA ARG A 127 -28.60 31.60 5.76
C ARG A 127 -29.17 32.22 4.47
N MET A 128 -30.20 33.07 4.58
CA MET A 128 -30.80 33.73 3.41
C MET A 128 -29.87 34.72 2.69
N ARG A 129 -28.78 35.12 3.35
CA ARG A 129 -27.76 36.04 2.83
C ARG A 129 -26.44 35.33 2.50
N ASP A 130 -26.42 34.00 2.62
CA ASP A 130 -25.21 33.18 2.47
C ASP A 130 -24.05 33.64 3.38
N LEU A 131 -24.39 33.95 4.64
CA LEU A 131 -23.42 34.39 5.67
C LEU A 131 -23.35 33.37 6.80
N LEU A 132 -22.14 33.17 7.29
CA LEU A 132 -21.89 32.53 8.58
C LEU A 132 -22.08 33.57 9.68
N VAL A 133 -22.91 33.30 10.68
CA VAL A 133 -23.10 34.23 11.82
C VAL A 133 -22.61 33.59 13.10
N CYS A 134 -21.73 34.31 13.80
CA CYS A 134 -21.23 33.96 15.11
C CYS A 134 -21.80 34.92 16.16
N GLU A 135 -22.21 34.40 17.30
CA GLU A 135 -22.55 35.20 18.49
C GLU A 135 -21.42 35.06 19.51
N LEU A 136 -20.79 36.18 19.86
CA LEU A 136 -19.72 36.23 20.85
C LEU A 136 -20.28 35.88 22.23
N ASP A 137 -19.61 34.97 22.94
CA ASP A 137 -20.08 34.48 24.24
C ASP A 137 -20.02 35.60 25.31
N ARG A 138 -19.10 36.55 25.13
CA ARG A 138 -18.99 37.77 25.95
C ARG A 138 -19.17 39.02 25.09
N PRO A 139 -19.87 40.05 25.60
CA PRO A 139 -19.98 41.32 24.90
C PRO A 139 -18.61 42.00 24.75
N PRO A 140 -18.31 42.63 23.59
CA PRO A 140 -17.13 43.47 23.46
C PRO A 140 -17.25 44.74 24.31
N ALA A 141 -16.11 45.40 24.57
CA ALA A 141 -16.07 46.64 25.35
C ALA A 141 -16.99 47.72 24.76
N PRO A 142 -17.69 48.52 25.60
CA PRO A 142 -18.62 49.53 25.12
C PRO A 142 -17.92 50.62 24.29
N ARG A 143 -18.61 51.03 23.22
CA ARG A 143 -18.15 52.03 22.25
C ARG A 143 -18.35 53.46 22.79
N PRO A 144 -17.35 54.35 22.73
CA PRO A 144 -17.57 55.80 22.81
C PRO A 144 -18.25 56.32 21.54
N ASP A 145 -19.25 57.19 21.67
CA ASP A 145 -20.01 57.72 20.53
C ASP A 145 -19.10 58.37 19.46
N GLY A 146 -19.30 57.97 18.20
CA GLY A 146 -18.58 58.54 17.05
C GLY A 146 -17.25 57.86 16.67
N GLU A 147 -16.74 56.90 17.45
CA GLU A 147 -15.52 56.17 17.10
C GLU A 147 -15.79 54.91 16.24
N PRO A 148 -14.81 54.43 15.44
CA PRO A 148 -14.88 53.12 14.77
C PRO A 148 -15.07 51.98 15.77
N SER A 149 -15.66 50.86 15.32
CA SER A 149 -15.84 49.67 16.17
C SER A 149 -14.54 49.30 16.91
N VAL A 150 -14.64 48.98 18.21
CA VAL A 150 -13.50 48.53 19.02
C VAL A 150 -12.85 47.25 18.45
N LEU A 151 -13.65 46.48 17.70
CA LEU A 151 -13.26 45.26 17.01
C LEU A 151 -12.78 45.49 15.57
N ALA A 152 -12.65 46.75 15.13
CA ALA A 152 -12.09 47.07 13.81
C ALA A 152 -10.66 46.52 13.68
N GLY A 153 -10.39 45.76 12.61
CA GLY A 153 -9.14 45.00 12.43
C GLY A 153 -9.32 43.49 12.49
N LEU A 154 -10.45 42.99 13.01
CA LEU A 154 -10.82 41.56 12.95
C LEU A 154 -11.22 41.08 11.56
N SER A 155 -11.52 41.97 10.61
CA SER A 155 -11.89 41.56 9.25
C SER A 155 -10.77 40.73 8.60
N GLY A 156 -11.13 39.53 8.15
CA GLY A 156 -10.23 38.48 7.67
C GLY A 156 -9.69 37.54 8.74
N GLY A 157 -10.03 37.74 10.02
CA GLY A 157 -9.68 36.85 11.12
C GLY A 157 -10.37 35.49 10.99
N PRO A 158 -9.69 34.36 11.22
CA PRO A 158 -10.30 33.05 11.04
C PRO A 158 -11.37 32.76 12.08
N VAL A 159 -12.37 31.97 11.67
CA VAL A 159 -13.37 31.36 12.56
C VAL A 159 -13.08 29.87 12.61
N PHE A 160 -12.57 29.38 13.73
CA PHE A 160 -12.26 27.97 13.94
C PHE A 160 -13.32 27.30 14.81
N ALA A 161 -13.68 26.07 14.45
CA ALA A 161 -14.21 25.09 15.41
C ALA A 161 -13.11 24.06 15.64
N GLY A 162 -12.55 24.00 16.84
CA GLY A 162 -11.32 23.22 17.10
C GLY A 162 -10.20 23.61 16.13
N ASP A 163 -9.72 22.65 15.34
CA ASP A 163 -8.68 22.85 14.31
C ASP A 163 -9.22 23.01 12.89
N VAL A 164 -10.54 23.15 12.73
CA VAL A 164 -11.22 23.25 11.43
C VAL A 164 -11.70 24.67 11.17
N LEU A 165 -11.22 25.25 10.07
CA LEU A 165 -11.60 26.59 9.63
C LEU A 165 -13.02 26.54 9.06
N LEU A 166 -13.94 27.37 9.57
CA LEU A 166 -15.33 27.49 9.08
C LEU A 166 -15.55 28.70 8.17
N GLY A 167 -14.68 29.70 8.30
CA GLY A 167 -14.78 30.94 7.55
C GLY A 167 -13.85 32.02 8.07
N ILE A 168 -14.05 33.25 7.58
CA ILE A 168 -13.32 34.43 8.04
C ILE A 168 -14.30 35.53 8.47
N ALA A 169 -13.97 36.26 9.54
CA ALA A 169 -14.78 37.36 10.04
C ALA A 169 -14.82 38.48 9.00
N ARG A 170 -16.03 38.93 8.65
CA ARG A 170 -16.25 39.96 7.61
C ARG A 170 -16.51 41.32 8.25
N GLN A 171 -17.55 41.37 9.08
CA GLN A 171 -18.02 42.60 9.70
C GLN A 171 -18.79 42.34 10.99
N ILE A 172 -18.98 43.39 11.78
CA ILE A 172 -19.77 43.36 13.02
C ILE A 172 -20.87 44.39 12.85
N PRO A 173 -22.13 43.97 12.66
CA PRO A 173 -23.25 44.89 12.48
C PRO A 173 -23.45 45.78 13.72
N ASP A 174 -23.86 47.04 13.50
CA ASP A 174 -24.13 47.99 14.59
C ASP A 174 -25.35 47.57 15.47
N GLY A 175 -26.23 46.71 14.96
CA GLY A 175 -27.35 46.14 15.72
C GLY A 175 -26.92 45.04 16.71
N ARG A 176 -27.78 44.72 17.70
CA ARG A 176 -27.57 43.61 18.68
C ARG A 176 -26.37 43.79 19.62
N GLY A 177 -25.96 45.03 19.91
CA GLY A 177 -24.96 45.33 20.95
C GLY A 177 -23.54 44.82 20.63
N GLY A 178 -23.18 44.73 19.34
CA GLY A 178 -21.84 44.33 18.90
C GLY A 178 -21.49 42.85 19.14
N ARG A 179 -22.45 42.02 19.56
CA ARG A 179 -22.23 40.60 19.86
C ARG A 179 -22.25 39.68 18.64
N ARG A 180 -22.75 40.15 17.49
CA ARG A 180 -22.83 39.34 16.28
C ARG A 180 -21.70 39.67 15.33
N VAL A 181 -20.98 38.64 14.91
CA VAL A 181 -19.99 38.72 13.84
C VAL A 181 -20.59 38.04 12.62
N GLU A 182 -20.65 38.77 11.50
CA GLU A 182 -20.95 38.19 10.19
C GLU A 182 -19.64 37.78 9.53
N CYS A 183 -19.60 36.57 9.01
CA CYS A 183 -18.41 35.90 8.51
C CYS A 183 -18.67 35.39 7.08
N VAL A 184 -17.61 35.34 6.27
CA VAL A 184 -17.63 34.69 4.96
C VAL A 184 -17.53 33.19 5.18
N PRO A 185 -18.54 32.38 4.80
CA PRO A 185 -18.46 30.93 4.93
C PRO A 185 -17.49 30.34 3.91
N LEU A 186 -16.83 29.23 4.25
CA LEU A 186 -15.96 28.54 3.29
C LEU A 186 -16.71 27.91 2.11
N GLY A 187 -18.02 27.64 2.23
CA GLY A 187 -18.83 27.02 1.18
C GLY A 187 -18.74 27.72 -0.18
N GLY A 188 -18.92 29.04 -0.20
CA GLY A 188 -18.79 29.84 -1.41
C GLY A 188 -17.36 29.83 -1.98
N LEU A 189 -16.34 29.84 -1.11
CA LEU A 189 -14.94 29.82 -1.52
C LEU A 189 -14.56 28.48 -2.14
N LEU A 190 -14.95 27.38 -1.50
CA LEU A 190 -14.70 26.02 -1.97
C LEU A 190 -15.47 25.71 -3.24
N GLY A 191 -16.62 26.33 -3.49
CA GLY A 191 -17.34 26.21 -4.77
C GLY A 191 -16.67 26.98 -5.92
N ALA A 192 -15.82 27.97 -5.64
CA ALA A 192 -15.19 28.79 -6.66
C ALA A 192 -14.00 28.06 -7.31
N LYS A 193 -14.16 27.62 -8.56
CA LYS A 193 -13.07 26.97 -9.34
C LYS A 193 -11.75 27.76 -9.33
N PRO A 194 -11.74 29.11 -9.48
CA PRO A 194 -10.49 29.88 -9.42
C PRO A 194 -9.79 29.79 -8.05
N PHE A 195 -10.55 29.75 -6.95
CA PHE A 195 -9.98 29.58 -5.61
C PHE A 195 -9.31 28.20 -5.48
N GLN A 196 -10.01 27.13 -5.87
CA GLN A 196 -9.46 25.77 -5.82
C GLN A 196 -8.16 25.65 -6.65
N LEU A 197 -8.13 26.28 -7.82
CA LEU A 197 -6.96 26.25 -8.71
C LEU A 197 -5.74 26.89 -8.04
N VAL A 198 -5.89 28.04 -7.40
CA VAL A 198 -4.78 28.73 -6.73
C VAL A 198 -4.27 27.94 -5.52
N CYS A 199 -5.15 27.31 -4.75
CA CYS A 199 -4.76 26.40 -3.67
C CYS A 199 -3.90 25.24 -4.20
N ARG A 200 -4.38 24.53 -5.24
CA ARG A 200 -3.66 23.39 -5.84
C ARG A 200 -2.32 23.79 -6.46
N GLN A 201 -2.27 24.91 -7.17
CA GLN A 201 -1.01 25.46 -7.72
C GLN A 201 0.02 25.83 -6.64
N SER A 202 -0.44 26.05 -5.42
CA SER A 202 0.42 26.34 -4.27
C SER A 202 0.72 25.10 -3.42
N GLY A 203 0.38 23.90 -3.91
CA GLY A 203 0.65 22.63 -3.21
C GLY A 203 -0.36 22.25 -2.14
N MET A 204 -1.52 22.93 -2.06
CA MET A 204 -2.60 22.60 -1.11
C MET A 204 -3.83 22.07 -1.87
N ASP A 205 -4.24 20.83 -1.60
CA ASP A 205 -5.52 20.30 -2.10
C ASP A 205 -6.63 20.69 -1.11
N PRO A 206 -7.61 21.53 -1.50
CA PRO A 206 -8.62 22.07 -0.60
C PRO A 206 -9.71 21.02 -0.30
N ARG A 207 -9.33 19.93 0.37
CA ARG A 207 -10.26 18.95 0.94
C ARG A 207 -10.99 19.58 2.11
N HIS A 208 -12.26 19.25 2.24
CA HIS A 208 -13.11 19.78 3.29
C HIS A 208 -13.85 18.66 4.00
N GLU A 209 -14.15 18.88 5.27
CA GLU A 209 -14.98 18.00 6.07
C GLU A 209 -16.29 18.68 6.46
N ARG A 210 -17.31 17.87 6.72
CA ARG A 210 -18.61 18.37 7.16
C ARG A 210 -18.59 18.57 8.67
N VAL A 211 -19.03 19.75 9.10
CA VAL A 211 -19.05 20.18 10.49
C VAL A 211 -20.50 20.12 10.98
N HIS A 212 -20.73 19.23 11.94
CA HIS A 212 -22.04 18.95 12.52
C HIS A 212 -22.16 19.53 13.94
N GLY A 213 -23.35 19.43 14.55
CA GLY A 213 -23.60 19.96 15.91
C GLY A 213 -22.74 19.32 17.02
N HIS A 214 -22.24 18.11 16.80
CA HIS A 214 -21.41 17.35 17.76
C HIS A 214 -19.90 17.52 17.56
N PHE A 215 -19.49 18.39 16.64
CA PHE A 215 -18.11 18.49 16.18
C PHE A 215 -17.04 18.68 17.29
N PRO A 216 -17.25 19.53 18.33
CA PRO A 216 -16.28 19.64 19.43
C PRO A 216 -16.11 18.34 20.23
N VAL A 217 -17.18 17.56 20.39
CA VAL A 217 -17.15 16.26 21.09
C VAL A 217 -16.44 15.23 20.23
N ASP A 218 -16.71 15.22 18.92
CA ASP A 218 -16.08 14.32 17.96
C ASP A 218 -14.57 14.52 17.86
N LEU A 219 -14.09 15.77 17.93
CA LEU A 219 -12.67 16.08 17.92
C LEU A 219 -11.97 15.59 19.18
N ARG A 220 -12.51 15.92 20.36
CA ARG A 220 -11.94 15.48 21.63
C ARG A 220 -11.87 13.96 21.69
N TYR A 221 -12.97 13.29 21.32
CA TYR A 221 -13.00 11.84 21.26
C TYR A 221 -12.01 11.27 20.24
N GLY A 222 -11.85 11.91 19.08
CA GLY A 222 -10.88 11.47 18.08
C GLY A 222 -9.42 11.53 18.56
N GLU A 223 -9.07 12.50 19.40
CA GLU A 223 -7.74 12.58 20.03
C GLU A 223 -7.58 11.50 21.11
N GLU A 224 -8.58 11.35 22.00
CA GLU A 224 -8.59 10.29 23.03
C GLU A 224 -8.51 8.88 22.40
N TYR A 225 -9.24 8.66 21.31
CA TYR A 225 -9.23 7.41 20.55
C TYR A 225 -7.85 7.15 19.90
N ALA A 226 -7.22 8.18 19.33
CA ALA A 226 -5.90 8.04 18.72
C ALA A 226 -4.83 7.69 19.76
N ASP A 227 -4.88 8.31 20.94
CA ASP A 227 -4.00 7.99 22.08
C ASP A 227 -4.23 6.56 22.57
N ALA A 228 -5.48 6.11 22.66
CA ALA A 228 -5.82 4.74 23.04
C ALA A 228 -5.33 3.70 22.02
N ILE A 229 -5.47 3.97 20.71
CA ILE A 229 -4.87 3.14 19.64
C ILE A 229 -3.36 3.07 19.78
N GLY A 230 -2.71 4.21 20.00
CA GLY A 230 -1.26 4.27 20.20
C GLY A 230 -0.82 3.45 21.42
N ALA A 231 -1.52 3.56 22.55
CA ALA A 231 -1.23 2.77 23.74
C ALA A 231 -1.42 1.26 23.51
N ALA A 232 -2.45 0.85 22.76
CA ALA A 232 -2.77 -0.56 22.53
C ALA A 232 -1.85 -1.23 21.49
N TYR A 233 -1.45 -0.52 20.44
CA TYR A 233 -0.80 -1.13 19.26
C TYR A 233 0.64 -0.70 19.01
N ARG A 234 1.18 0.32 19.71
CA ARG A 234 2.57 0.77 19.51
C ARG A 234 3.59 -0.19 20.07
N ARG A 235 3.20 -1.00 21.06
CA ARG A 235 4.09 -1.96 21.70
C ARG A 235 3.79 -3.39 21.29
N THR A 236 4.84 -4.18 21.09
CA THR A 236 4.71 -5.60 20.81
C THR A 236 5.69 -6.41 21.66
N LYS A 237 5.32 -7.65 21.98
CA LYS A 237 6.24 -8.58 22.65
C LYS A 237 7.15 -9.20 21.61
N ILE A 238 8.45 -8.99 21.77
CA ILE A 238 9.46 -9.58 20.89
C ILE A 238 9.92 -10.88 21.52
N PHE A 239 9.72 -11.98 20.78
CA PHE A 239 10.11 -13.30 21.24
C PHE A 239 11.57 -13.35 21.71
N GLY A 240 11.80 -13.87 22.92
CA GLY A 240 13.12 -14.02 23.54
C GLY A 240 13.68 -12.81 24.26
N LEU A 241 13.07 -11.62 24.12
CA LEU A 241 13.44 -10.44 24.89
C LEU A 241 12.67 -10.33 26.21
N ASP A 242 11.49 -10.94 26.33
CA ASP A 242 10.70 -11.02 27.58
C ASP A 242 11.45 -11.66 28.76
N GLU A 243 12.56 -12.35 28.49
CA GLU A 243 13.44 -12.95 29.50
C GLU A 243 14.38 -11.94 30.18
N LEU A 244 14.46 -10.69 29.68
CA LEU A 244 15.42 -9.66 30.11
C LEU A 244 14.94 -8.77 31.26
N GLY A 245 13.68 -8.85 31.73
CA GLY A 245 13.24 -8.00 32.84
C GLY A 245 11.79 -8.12 33.26
N ARG A 246 11.46 -7.64 34.48
CA ARG A 246 10.11 -7.67 35.08
C ARG A 246 9.21 -6.48 34.72
N HIS A 247 9.71 -5.46 34.02
CA HIS A 247 8.99 -4.20 33.82
C HIS A 247 8.77 -3.75 32.36
N ASP A 248 9.41 -4.34 31.35
CA ASP A 248 9.23 -3.96 29.93
C ASP A 248 9.33 -5.18 29.00
N SER A 249 8.32 -6.06 28.97
CA SER A 249 8.19 -7.09 27.92
C SER A 249 7.65 -6.54 26.59
N GLU A 250 7.28 -5.27 26.57
CA GLU A 250 6.56 -4.61 25.49
C GLU A 250 7.45 -3.56 24.83
N TRP A 251 7.86 -3.85 23.60
CA TRP A 251 8.84 -3.07 22.84
C TRP A 251 8.16 -2.15 21.84
N ASP A 252 8.70 -0.94 21.70
CA ASP A 252 8.23 0.02 20.71
C ASP A 252 8.45 -0.53 19.29
N LEU A 253 7.38 -0.64 18.51
CA LEU A 253 7.44 -1.05 17.11
C LEU A 253 8.31 -0.10 16.29
N ASP A 254 8.52 1.15 16.72
CA ASP A 254 9.50 2.08 16.13
C ASP A 254 10.90 1.47 16.00
N THR A 255 11.29 0.62 16.95
CA THR A 255 12.64 0.03 17.00
C THR A 255 12.70 -1.35 16.38
N ALA A 256 11.56 -2.02 16.20
CA ALA A 256 11.48 -3.44 15.86
C ALA A 256 10.81 -3.73 14.51
N TYR A 257 10.10 -2.75 13.94
CA TYR A 257 9.46 -2.91 12.64
C TYR A 257 10.50 -2.99 11.52
N LEU A 258 10.35 -4.00 10.67
CA LEU A 258 11.13 -4.19 9.47
C LEU A 258 10.16 -4.22 8.28
N SER A 259 10.28 -3.26 7.37
CA SER A 259 9.48 -3.25 6.15
C SER A 259 9.91 -4.40 5.25
N LEU A 260 9.05 -5.40 5.05
CA LEU A 260 9.34 -6.57 4.22
C LEU A 260 8.95 -6.33 2.75
N GLU A 261 9.48 -7.17 1.86
CA GLU A 261 9.04 -7.16 0.47
C GLU A 261 7.69 -7.85 0.30
N ALA A 262 6.87 -7.28 -0.57
CA ALA A 262 5.66 -7.90 -1.08
C ALA A 262 5.65 -7.81 -2.60
N GLN A 263 4.86 -8.68 -3.22
CA GLN A 263 4.70 -8.75 -4.66
C GLN A 263 3.22 -8.85 -4.99
N ALA A 264 2.78 -8.04 -5.95
CA ALA A 264 1.47 -8.22 -6.56
C ALA A 264 1.51 -9.45 -7.48
N PRO A 265 0.51 -10.33 -7.44
CA PRO A 265 0.43 -11.47 -8.36
C PRO A 265 0.39 -10.98 -9.81
N ALA A 266 0.86 -11.83 -10.73
CA ALA A 266 0.77 -11.52 -12.15
C ALA A 266 -0.70 -11.36 -12.53
N GLY A 267 -1.10 -10.20 -13.06
CA GLY A 267 -2.46 -9.99 -13.53
C GLY A 267 -2.83 -11.06 -14.58
N ARG A 268 -4.11 -11.44 -14.65
CA ARG A 268 -4.65 -12.56 -15.47
C ARG A 268 -4.29 -12.53 -16.97
N THR A 269 -3.72 -11.45 -17.49
CA THR A 269 -3.13 -11.43 -18.83
C THR A 269 -1.69 -11.94 -18.76
N ALA A 270 -1.42 -13.12 -19.33
CA ALA A 270 -0.10 -13.76 -19.49
C ALA A 270 0.95 -12.91 -20.25
N LYS A 271 0.65 -11.63 -20.57
CA LYS A 271 1.54 -10.67 -21.24
C LYS A 271 2.21 -9.67 -20.28
N HIS A 272 1.79 -9.60 -19.02
CA HIS A 272 2.44 -8.74 -18.01
C HIS A 272 3.09 -9.62 -16.94
N ALA A 273 4.41 -9.55 -16.88
CA ALA A 273 5.19 -10.10 -15.77
C ALA A 273 4.62 -9.62 -14.42
N PRO A 274 4.63 -10.46 -13.36
CA PRO A 274 4.29 -9.98 -12.03
C PRO A 274 5.16 -8.78 -11.68
N ALA A 275 4.57 -7.79 -11.00
CA ALA A 275 5.32 -6.61 -10.59
C ALA A 275 6.56 -7.05 -9.81
N PRO A 276 7.73 -6.40 -10.00
CA PRO A 276 8.91 -6.74 -9.22
C PRO A 276 8.58 -6.63 -7.72
N PRO A 277 9.18 -7.47 -6.86
CA PRO A 277 9.10 -7.31 -5.43
C PRO A 277 9.43 -5.88 -5.01
N GLN A 278 8.62 -5.32 -4.13
CA GLN A 278 8.82 -3.97 -3.59
C GLN A 278 8.57 -3.99 -2.08
N ARG A 279 9.17 -3.05 -1.36
CA ARG A 279 8.88 -2.86 0.07
C ARG A 279 7.38 -2.59 0.25
N ILE A 280 6.76 -3.25 1.21
CA ILE A 280 5.32 -3.17 1.47
C ILE A 280 4.87 -1.73 1.69
N ASP A 281 5.69 -0.91 2.36
CA ASP A 281 5.43 0.50 2.63
C ASP A 281 5.17 1.30 1.34
N ALA A 282 5.92 1.02 0.27
CA ALA A 282 5.75 1.69 -1.01
C ALA A 282 4.49 1.20 -1.76
N LEU A 283 4.14 -0.08 -1.59
CA LEU A 283 2.99 -0.67 -2.25
C LEU A 283 1.66 -0.19 -1.65
N LEU A 284 1.62 0.09 -0.36
CA LEU A 284 0.38 0.53 0.33
C LEU A 284 -0.02 1.98 0.01
N THR A 285 0.90 2.81 -0.49
CA THR A 285 0.65 4.25 -0.72
C THR A 285 -0.47 4.52 -1.71
N ASP A 286 -0.37 3.91 -2.89
CA ASP A 286 -1.26 4.16 -4.04
C ASP A 286 -2.44 3.19 -4.10
N ARG A 287 -2.51 2.23 -3.17
CA ARG A 287 -3.53 1.19 -3.13
C ARG A 287 -4.55 1.50 -2.03
N PRO A 288 -5.78 1.90 -2.38
CA PRO A 288 -6.79 2.21 -1.38
C PRO A 288 -7.26 0.95 -0.63
N ARG A 289 -7.24 -0.22 -1.27
CA ARG A 289 -7.74 -1.48 -0.71
C ARG A 289 -6.77 -2.61 -1.00
N VAL A 290 -6.27 -3.28 0.04
CA VAL A 290 -5.22 -4.30 -0.08
C VAL A 290 -5.60 -5.57 0.67
N LEU A 291 -5.48 -6.72 -0.01
CA LEU A 291 -5.56 -8.03 0.61
C LEU A 291 -4.14 -8.59 0.72
N LEU A 292 -3.60 -8.59 1.94
CA LEU A 292 -2.26 -9.03 2.24
C LEU A 292 -2.23 -10.52 2.59
N ARG A 293 -1.68 -11.32 1.68
CA ARG A 293 -1.42 -12.75 1.86
C ARG A 293 -0.02 -12.99 2.41
N GLY A 294 0.13 -13.97 3.30
CA GLY A 294 1.47 -14.36 3.78
C GLY A 294 1.42 -15.53 4.76
N GLU A 295 2.53 -16.24 4.89
CA GLU A 295 2.66 -17.41 5.77
C GLU A 295 2.47 -17.08 7.26
N ALA A 296 2.35 -18.12 8.08
CA ALA A 296 2.39 -17.98 9.53
C ALA A 296 3.72 -17.35 9.98
N GLY A 297 3.65 -16.34 10.86
CA GLY A 297 4.84 -15.65 11.36
C GLY A 297 5.52 -14.69 10.37
N ALA A 298 4.90 -14.42 9.21
CA ALA A 298 5.44 -13.49 8.21
C ALA A 298 5.35 -12.00 8.61
N GLY A 299 4.65 -11.65 9.69
CA GLY A 299 4.56 -10.26 10.18
C GLY A 299 3.33 -9.46 9.73
N LYS A 300 2.30 -10.12 9.18
CA LYS A 300 1.05 -9.47 8.71
C LYS A 300 0.37 -8.64 9.82
N THR A 301 0.11 -9.25 10.97
CA THR A 301 -0.49 -8.57 12.13
C THR A 301 0.40 -7.44 12.65
N THR A 302 1.71 -7.66 12.70
CA THR A 302 2.69 -6.63 13.10
C THR A 302 2.62 -5.40 12.19
N LEU A 303 2.49 -5.59 10.88
CA LEU A 303 2.29 -4.49 9.93
C LEU A 303 1.00 -3.71 10.22
N LEU A 304 -0.12 -4.40 10.44
CA LEU A 304 -1.40 -3.74 10.74
C LEU A 304 -1.33 -2.93 12.04
N TRP A 305 -0.72 -3.48 13.09
CA TRP A 305 -0.56 -2.77 14.37
C TRP A 305 0.35 -1.56 14.23
N TRP A 306 1.46 -1.71 13.49
CA TRP A 306 2.35 -0.60 13.17
C TRP A 306 1.60 0.49 12.39
N LEU A 307 0.84 0.15 11.34
CA LEU A 307 0.02 1.12 10.61
C LEU A 307 -0.99 1.81 11.53
N ALA A 308 -1.67 1.09 12.43
CA ALA A 308 -2.62 1.66 13.36
C ALA A 308 -1.97 2.70 14.29
N ALA A 309 -0.87 2.32 14.96
CA ALA A 309 -0.18 3.18 15.91
C ALA A 309 0.47 4.40 15.23
N HIS A 310 1.11 4.21 14.08
CA HIS A 310 1.84 5.29 13.41
C HIS A 310 0.92 6.23 12.62
N ALA A 311 -0.16 5.73 12.02
CA ALA A 311 -1.16 6.59 11.38
C ALA A 311 -1.89 7.46 12.40
N SER A 312 -2.24 6.91 13.59
CA SER A 312 -2.89 7.67 14.66
C SER A 312 -1.96 8.72 15.27
N ALA A 313 -0.68 8.36 15.49
CA ALA A 313 0.35 9.27 16.02
C ALA A 313 0.89 10.27 14.98
N ARG A 314 0.55 10.10 13.70
CA ARG A 314 1.04 10.89 12.56
C ARG A 314 2.57 10.85 12.41
N THR A 315 3.15 9.67 12.58
CA THR A 315 4.59 9.44 12.52
C THR A 315 5.02 8.63 11.30
N LEU A 316 4.11 8.35 10.36
CA LEU A 316 4.47 7.69 9.11
C LEU A 316 5.25 8.66 8.21
N ASP A 317 6.40 8.22 7.70
CA ASP A 317 7.25 9.02 6.83
C ASP A 317 7.24 8.51 5.38
N GLY A 318 7.84 9.28 4.48
CA GLY A 318 8.07 8.89 3.09
C GLY A 318 6.78 8.53 2.34
N ALA A 319 6.74 7.34 1.76
CA ALA A 319 5.61 6.88 0.93
C ALA A 319 4.31 6.73 1.74
N LEU A 320 4.39 6.48 3.05
CA LEU A 320 3.22 6.24 3.90
C LEU A 320 2.66 7.51 4.54
N ALA A 321 3.34 8.65 4.39
CA ALA A 321 2.89 9.95 4.92
C ALA A 321 1.41 10.30 4.58
N PRO A 322 0.85 9.95 3.41
CA PRO A 322 -0.57 10.19 3.11
C PRO A 322 -1.57 9.45 4.01
N LEU A 323 -1.14 8.40 4.71
CA LEU A 323 -1.97 7.71 5.69
C LEU A 323 -2.05 8.45 7.03
N ASN A 324 -1.12 9.40 7.29
CA ASN A 324 -1.20 10.27 8.46
C ASN A 324 -2.47 11.12 8.39
N GLY A 325 -3.26 11.10 9.46
CA GLY A 325 -4.53 11.83 9.54
C GLY A 325 -5.77 11.01 9.17
N LEU A 326 -5.60 9.76 8.75
CA LEU A 326 -6.67 8.77 8.78
C LEU A 326 -6.88 8.28 10.21
N VAL A 327 -8.10 7.81 10.50
CA VAL A 327 -8.53 7.22 11.77
C VAL A 327 -8.53 5.70 11.59
N PRO A 328 -7.60 4.98 12.24
CA PRO A 328 -7.53 3.52 12.14
C PRO A 328 -8.65 2.84 12.91
N PHE A 329 -9.44 2.00 12.24
CA PHE A 329 -10.37 1.07 12.87
C PHE A 329 -9.78 -0.34 12.76
N VAL A 330 -9.19 -0.83 13.85
CA VAL A 330 -8.67 -2.20 13.91
C VAL A 330 -9.82 -3.16 14.21
N VAL A 331 -10.00 -4.15 13.35
CA VAL A 331 -11.02 -5.20 13.50
C VAL A 331 -10.29 -6.55 13.67
N PRO A 332 -9.99 -6.95 14.93
CA PRO A 332 -9.35 -8.22 15.22
C PRO A 332 -10.38 -9.35 15.13
N LEU A 333 -10.47 -10.03 13.98
CA LEU A 333 -11.50 -11.05 13.74
C LEU A 333 -11.40 -12.23 14.74
N ARG A 334 -10.17 -12.57 15.15
CA ARG A 334 -9.89 -13.57 16.18
C ARG A 334 -10.56 -13.27 17.53
N THR A 335 -10.48 -12.02 18.00
CA THR A 335 -10.98 -11.60 19.32
C THR A 335 -12.49 -11.45 19.32
N LEU A 336 -13.05 -10.90 18.24
CA LEU A 336 -14.50 -10.82 18.07
C LEU A 336 -15.11 -12.22 18.11
N ARG A 337 -14.50 -13.19 17.43
CA ARG A 337 -14.98 -14.57 17.41
C ARG A 337 -14.85 -15.27 18.75
N ALA A 338 -13.72 -15.15 19.44
CA ALA A 338 -13.52 -15.76 20.77
C ALA A 338 -14.56 -15.29 21.80
N ARG A 339 -15.02 -14.04 21.66
CA ARG A 339 -16.09 -13.45 22.50
C ARG A 339 -17.50 -13.79 22.02
N GLY A 340 -17.67 -14.54 20.93
CA GLY A 340 -18.96 -14.83 20.32
C GLY A 340 -19.64 -13.61 19.68
N GLY A 341 -18.86 -12.59 19.33
CA GLY A 341 -19.34 -11.37 18.67
C GLY A 341 -19.57 -11.57 17.17
N THR A 342 -20.45 -10.75 16.60
CA THR A 342 -20.69 -10.66 15.15
C THR A 342 -19.78 -9.62 14.51
N PHE A 343 -19.70 -9.60 13.18
CA PHE A 343 -18.99 -8.54 12.46
C PHE A 343 -19.55 -7.15 12.80
N PRO A 344 -18.70 -6.15 13.11
CA PRO A 344 -19.14 -4.88 13.65
C PRO A 344 -19.78 -4.00 12.57
N GLY A 345 -20.98 -3.49 12.83
CA GLY A 345 -21.55 -2.40 12.02
C GLY A 345 -20.79 -1.08 12.21
N PRO A 346 -21.08 -0.03 11.42
CA PRO A 346 -20.39 1.26 11.52
C PRO A 346 -20.33 1.85 12.93
N ALA A 347 -21.41 1.71 13.72
CA ALA A 347 -21.47 2.21 15.09
C ALA A 347 -20.59 1.44 16.08
N GLN A 348 -20.23 0.19 15.76
CA GLN A 348 -19.46 -0.72 16.62
C GLN A 348 -17.97 -0.75 16.27
N LEU A 349 -17.54 -0.09 15.18
CA LEU A 349 -16.15 -0.12 14.73
C LEU A 349 -15.17 0.48 15.75
N ALA A 350 -15.58 1.54 16.46
CA ALA A 350 -14.74 2.14 17.50
C ALA A 350 -14.49 1.18 18.67
N ASP A 351 -15.46 0.29 18.96
CA ASP A 351 -15.40 -0.65 20.06
C ASP A 351 -14.76 -2.00 19.67
N ALA A 352 -14.59 -2.26 18.37
CA ALA A 352 -14.16 -3.57 17.85
C ALA A 352 -12.80 -4.03 18.38
N ALA A 353 -11.88 -3.08 18.59
CA ALA A 353 -10.54 -3.33 19.13
C ALA A 353 -10.50 -3.49 20.67
N GLY A 354 -11.62 -3.25 21.38
CA GLY A 354 -11.66 -3.37 22.84
C GLY A 354 -10.77 -2.37 23.58
N LEU A 355 -10.62 -1.15 23.04
CA LEU A 355 -9.75 -0.12 23.61
C LEU A 355 -10.27 0.41 24.95
N VAL A 356 -9.34 0.78 25.84
CA VAL A 356 -9.66 1.46 27.10
C VAL A 356 -9.84 2.96 26.82
N VAL A 357 -11.01 3.32 26.31
CA VAL A 357 -11.43 4.70 26.00
C VAL A 357 -12.90 4.89 26.37
N ASP A 358 -13.32 6.13 26.60
CA ASP A 358 -14.73 6.45 26.84
C ASP A 358 -15.62 6.02 25.66
N ARG A 359 -16.93 5.92 25.90
CA ARG A 359 -17.87 5.55 24.83
C ARG A 359 -17.84 6.57 23.69
N ALA A 360 -17.73 6.09 22.46
CA ALA A 360 -17.79 6.92 21.26
C ALA A 360 -19.08 7.76 21.21
N PRO A 361 -19.02 9.03 20.76
CA PRO A 361 -20.19 9.81 20.47
C PRO A 361 -21.09 9.11 19.45
N GLU A 362 -22.40 9.26 19.59
CA GLU A 362 -23.36 8.57 18.72
C GLU A 362 -23.09 8.90 17.24
N GLY A 363 -22.91 7.85 16.43
CA GLY A 363 -22.64 7.96 15.00
C GLY A 363 -21.25 8.48 14.62
N TRP A 364 -20.32 8.63 15.56
CA TRP A 364 -18.97 9.16 15.30
C TRP A 364 -18.22 8.38 14.22
N ALA A 365 -18.12 7.06 14.36
CA ALA A 365 -17.43 6.21 13.38
C ALA A 365 -18.09 6.27 11.99
N GLY A 366 -19.42 6.38 11.93
CA GLY A 366 -20.16 6.62 10.69
C GLY A 366 -19.75 7.94 10.01
N ARG A 367 -19.62 9.03 10.78
CA ARG A 367 -19.15 10.33 10.25
C ARG A 367 -17.70 10.27 9.77
N VAL A 368 -16.83 9.54 10.49
CA VAL A 368 -15.44 9.31 10.07
C VAL A 368 -15.39 8.58 8.72
N LEU A 369 -16.17 7.50 8.57
CA LEU A 369 -16.31 6.77 7.31
C LEU A 369 -16.84 7.66 6.16
N GLU A 370 -17.88 8.46 6.40
CA GLU A 370 -18.43 9.38 5.40
C GLU A 370 -17.46 10.48 4.97
N SER A 371 -16.56 10.88 5.86
CA SER A 371 -15.53 11.88 5.56
C SER A 371 -14.34 11.34 4.75
N GLY A 372 -14.30 10.03 4.45
CA GLY A 372 -13.17 9.38 3.78
C GLY A 372 -11.88 9.34 4.62
N ARG A 373 -12.00 9.57 5.94
CA ARG A 373 -10.86 9.54 6.86
C ARG A 373 -10.67 8.17 7.53
N ALA A 374 -11.49 7.17 7.20
CA ALA A 374 -11.37 5.84 7.80
C ALA A 374 -10.24 5.03 7.16
N LEU A 375 -9.38 4.46 8.01
CA LEU A 375 -8.44 3.40 7.67
C LEU A 375 -8.89 2.10 8.35
N LEU A 376 -9.53 1.20 7.60
CA LEU A 376 -10.02 -0.06 8.11
C LEU A 376 -8.89 -1.12 8.07
N LEU A 377 -8.55 -1.70 9.22
CA LEU A 377 -7.49 -2.69 9.37
C LEU A 377 -8.11 -4.00 9.86
N VAL A 378 -8.40 -4.91 8.94
CA VAL A 378 -9.05 -6.21 9.23
C VAL A 378 -7.97 -7.27 9.41
N ASP A 379 -7.81 -7.74 10.64
CA ASP A 379 -6.73 -8.66 11.02
C ASP A 379 -7.25 -10.09 11.21
N GLY A 380 -6.66 -11.04 10.46
CA GLY A 380 -6.88 -12.48 10.64
C GLY A 380 -8.15 -13.02 9.96
N LEU A 381 -8.33 -12.79 8.66
CA LEU A 381 -9.46 -13.38 7.93
C LEU A 381 -9.40 -14.92 7.88
N ASP A 382 -8.21 -15.50 7.93
CA ASP A 382 -8.01 -16.96 8.01
C ASP A 382 -8.51 -17.57 9.34
N GLU A 383 -8.76 -16.74 10.35
CA GLU A 383 -9.33 -17.14 11.64
C GLU A 383 -10.87 -17.21 11.60
N VAL A 384 -11.48 -16.84 10.46
CA VAL A 384 -12.92 -17.03 10.20
C VAL A 384 -13.14 -18.44 9.62
N PRO A 385 -14.03 -19.26 10.20
CA PRO A 385 -14.36 -20.58 9.68
C PRO A 385 -14.83 -20.51 8.23
N PRO A 386 -14.55 -21.54 7.41
CA PRO A 386 -15.03 -21.60 6.03
C PRO A 386 -16.53 -21.27 5.89
N GLU A 387 -17.38 -21.74 6.80
CA GLU A 387 -18.82 -21.49 6.83
C GLU A 387 -19.23 -20.03 7.06
N ASP A 388 -18.41 -19.24 7.75
CA ASP A 388 -18.68 -17.84 8.09
C ASP A 388 -17.96 -16.85 7.16
N ARG A 389 -17.06 -17.33 6.28
CA ARG A 389 -16.29 -16.47 5.36
C ARG A 389 -17.18 -15.71 4.40
N GLU A 390 -18.27 -16.31 3.91
CA GLU A 390 -19.26 -15.58 3.07
C GLU A 390 -19.92 -14.43 3.85
N GLN A 391 -20.17 -14.61 5.14
CA GLN A 391 -20.70 -13.55 5.99
C GLN A 391 -19.67 -12.42 6.17
N ALA A 392 -18.40 -12.76 6.38
CA ALA A 392 -17.30 -11.78 6.44
C ALA A 392 -17.17 -11.00 5.12
N HIS A 393 -17.21 -11.69 3.98
CA HIS A 393 -17.21 -11.08 2.66
C HIS A 393 -18.38 -10.10 2.49
N SER A 394 -19.59 -10.56 2.79
CA SER A 394 -20.82 -9.76 2.67
C SER A 394 -20.78 -8.52 3.54
N TRP A 395 -20.33 -8.66 4.80
CA TRP A 395 -20.15 -7.54 5.72
C TRP A 395 -19.18 -6.50 5.18
N LEU A 396 -17.97 -6.92 4.79
CA LEU A 396 -16.94 -6.01 4.29
C LEU A 396 -17.38 -5.33 2.98
N SER A 397 -18.01 -6.08 2.07
CA SER A 397 -18.55 -5.57 0.81
C SER A 397 -19.67 -4.54 1.03
N GLN A 398 -20.57 -4.76 1.99
CA GLN A 398 -21.63 -3.81 2.31
C GLN A 398 -21.07 -2.51 2.89
N LEU A 399 -20.09 -2.62 3.79
CA LEU A 399 -19.44 -1.47 4.40
C LEU A 399 -18.69 -0.62 3.35
N LEU A 400 -17.89 -1.25 2.49
CA LEU A 400 -17.08 -0.56 1.49
C LEU A 400 -17.89 0.00 0.30
N ARG A 401 -19.04 -0.62 -0.02
CA ARG A 401 -19.98 -0.04 -1.00
C ARG A 401 -20.70 1.20 -0.44
N ARG A 402 -21.01 1.22 0.85
CA ARG A 402 -21.63 2.40 1.50
C ARG A 402 -20.64 3.55 1.72
N TYR A 403 -19.35 3.23 1.90
CA TYR A 403 -18.28 4.19 2.19
C TYR A 403 -17.08 3.98 1.25
N PRO A 404 -17.19 4.41 -0.03
CA PRO A 404 -16.22 4.06 -1.07
C PRO A 404 -14.82 4.61 -0.84
N ASP A 405 -14.69 5.75 -0.17
CA ASP A 405 -13.41 6.41 0.12
C ASP A 405 -12.65 5.80 1.31
N THR A 406 -13.19 4.73 1.92
CA THR A 406 -12.53 4.01 3.03
C THR A 406 -11.28 3.29 2.52
N ARG A 407 -10.13 3.61 3.12
CA ARG A 407 -8.92 2.80 2.91
C ARG A 407 -9.02 1.52 3.72
N CYS A 408 -8.62 0.39 3.15
CA CYS A 408 -8.74 -0.91 3.80
C CYS A 408 -7.50 -1.78 3.59
N VAL A 409 -6.98 -2.38 4.66
CA VAL A 409 -5.99 -3.44 4.60
C VAL A 409 -6.56 -4.66 5.33
N THR A 410 -6.65 -5.78 4.62
CA THR A 410 -7.13 -7.06 5.16
C THR A 410 -6.01 -8.09 5.08
N THR A 411 -5.83 -8.90 6.12
CA THR A 411 -4.79 -9.95 6.14
C THR A 411 -5.39 -11.36 6.09
N VAL A 412 -4.70 -12.25 5.39
CA VAL A 412 -5.12 -13.65 5.22
C VAL A 412 -3.92 -14.59 5.00
N ARG A 413 -4.09 -15.89 5.26
CA ARG A 413 -3.12 -16.93 4.86
C ARG A 413 -3.25 -17.26 3.36
N PRO A 414 -2.19 -17.78 2.71
CA PRO A 414 -2.15 -17.89 1.25
C PRO A 414 -3.29 -18.68 0.62
N LEU A 415 -3.78 -19.77 1.23
CA LEU A 415 -4.83 -20.61 0.66
C LEU A 415 -6.18 -20.48 1.40
N ALA A 416 -6.31 -19.51 2.31
CA ALA A 416 -7.50 -19.43 3.17
C ALA A 416 -8.71 -18.83 2.43
N VAL A 417 -8.48 -18.12 1.33
CA VAL A 417 -9.53 -17.68 0.41
C VAL A 417 -9.05 -17.87 -1.01
N GLU A 418 -9.98 -18.12 -1.92
CA GLU A 418 -9.72 -18.23 -3.36
C GLU A 418 -8.94 -17.00 -3.88
N PRO A 419 -8.18 -17.14 -4.97
CA PRO A 419 -7.65 -15.99 -5.69
C PRO A 419 -8.78 -15.03 -6.11
N ASP A 420 -8.52 -13.73 -6.11
CA ASP A 420 -9.46 -12.67 -6.50
C ASP A 420 -10.70 -12.54 -5.58
N TRP A 421 -10.68 -13.13 -4.38
CA TRP A 421 -11.86 -13.20 -3.49
C TRP A 421 -12.51 -11.84 -3.19
N LEU A 422 -11.71 -10.77 -3.08
CA LEU A 422 -12.18 -9.39 -2.87
C LEU A 422 -11.96 -8.48 -4.09
N TYR A 423 -11.64 -9.04 -5.26
CA TYR A 423 -11.33 -8.27 -6.45
C TYR A 423 -12.52 -7.40 -6.91
N SER A 424 -13.75 -7.91 -6.81
CA SER A 424 -14.97 -7.14 -7.14
C SER A 424 -15.17 -5.92 -6.26
N GLU A 425 -14.60 -5.93 -5.05
CA GLU A 425 -14.63 -4.81 -4.11
C GLU A 425 -13.41 -3.90 -4.27
N GLY A 426 -12.66 -4.02 -5.38
CA GLY A 426 -11.53 -3.17 -5.72
C GLY A 426 -10.27 -3.42 -4.88
N PHE A 427 -10.12 -4.61 -4.28
CA PHE A 427 -8.90 -4.99 -3.59
C PHE A 427 -7.81 -5.40 -4.57
N GLU A 428 -6.59 -4.91 -4.31
CA GLU A 428 -5.38 -5.46 -4.90
C GLU A 428 -4.77 -6.49 -3.94
N GLU A 429 -4.46 -7.68 -4.45
CA GLU A 429 -3.78 -8.70 -3.67
C GLU A 429 -2.27 -8.43 -3.62
N LEU A 430 -1.68 -8.54 -2.44
CA LEU A 430 -0.24 -8.49 -2.24
C LEU A 430 0.20 -9.74 -1.48
N ARG A 431 1.24 -10.42 -1.97
CA ARG A 431 1.87 -11.55 -1.27
C ARG A 431 3.12 -11.05 -0.56
N LEU A 432 3.14 -11.15 0.77
CA LEU A 432 4.32 -10.89 1.58
C LEU A 432 5.34 -12.00 1.33
N LEU A 433 6.57 -11.61 1.01
CA LEU A 433 7.66 -12.54 0.68
C LEU A 433 8.46 -12.91 1.93
N ALA A 434 9.21 -14.01 1.82
CA ALA A 434 10.17 -14.40 2.84
C ALA A 434 11.27 -13.34 2.99
N MET A 435 11.82 -13.22 4.21
CA MET A 435 12.91 -12.27 4.48
C MET A 435 14.12 -12.59 3.62
N ARG A 436 14.67 -11.57 2.95
CA ARG A 436 15.93 -11.68 2.23
C ARG A 436 17.09 -11.81 3.21
N ASP A 437 18.24 -12.20 2.71
CA ASP A 437 19.44 -12.36 3.54
C ASP A 437 19.79 -11.03 4.25
N GLU A 438 19.62 -9.89 3.54
CA GLU A 438 19.80 -8.55 4.11
C GLU A 438 18.78 -8.22 5.21
N ASP A 439 17.52 -8.67 5.03
CA ASP A 439 16.44 -8.45 6.00
C ASP A 439 16.68 -9.26 7.27
N ILE A 440 17.20 -10.49 7.15
CA ILE A 440 17.64 -11.32 8.29
C ILE A 440 18.73 -10.57 9.07
N GLN A 441 19.75 -10.05 8.38
CA GLN A 441 20.84 -9.32 9.04
C GLN A 441 20.34 -8.03 9.72
N ALA A 442 19.45 -7.28 9.06
CA ALA A 442 18.81 -6.10 9.64
C ALA A 442 17.97 -6.44 10.87
N PHE A 443 17.23 -7.56 10.82
CA PHE A 443 16.45 -8.06 11.94
C PHE A 443 17.33 -8.43 13.14
N VAL A 444 18.42 -9.17 12.92
CA VAL A 444 19.39 -9.54 13.96
C VAL A 444 19.96 -8.29 14.63
N ALA A 445 20.39 -7.31 13.84
CA ALA A 445 20.91 -6.05 14.37
C ALA A 445 19.87 -5.28 15.20
N SER A 446 18.62 -5.23 14.73
CA SER A 446 17.53 -4.57 15.46
C SER A 446 17.19 -5.28 16.76
N TRP A 447 17.15 -6.62 16.74
CA TRP A 447 16.88 -7.44 17.92
C TRP A 447 17.98 -7.28 18.97
N HIS A 448 19.26 -7.30 18.58
CA HIS A 448 20.38 -7.09 19.50
C HIS A 448 20.46 -5.65 20.00
N ARG A 449 20.09 -4.66 19.17
CA ARG A 449 19.93 -3.26 19.63
C ARG A 449 18.87 -3.16 20.72
N ALA A 450 17.73 -3.81 20.54
CA ALA A 450 16.70 -3.89 21.56
C ALA A 450 17.26 -4.55 22.83
N ALA A 451 17.90 -5.73 22.72
CA ALA A 451 18.49 -6.42 23.87
C ALA A 451 19.49 -5.55 24.68
N ARG A 452 20.28 -4.70 24.01
CA ARG A 452 21.23 -3.78 24.65
C ARG A 452 20.57 -2.66 25.47
N LEU A 453 19.33 -2.30 25.18
CA LEU A 453 18.60 -1.29 25.94
C LEU A 453 18.16 -1.78 27.33
N THR A 454 18.11 -3.11 27.55
CA THR A 454 17.65 -3.70 28.80
C THR A 454 18.78 -4.00 29.80
N GLU A 455 20.00 -4.28 29.33
CA GLU A 455 21.14 -4.66 30.18
C GLU A 455 22.39 -3.83 29.79
N GLU A 456 22.69 -2.77 30.56
CA GLU A 456 23.86 -1.90 30.30
C GLU A 456 25.21 -2.60 30.57
N ASP A 457 25.24 -3.60 31.45
CA ASP A 457 26.47 -4.26 31.93
C ASP A 457 27.01 -5.38 31.00
N ASP A 458 26.26 -5.80 29.97
CA ASP A 458 26.61 -6.96 29.10
C ASP A 458 26.81 -6.61 27.60
N ARG A 459 27.03 -5.33 27.27
CA ARG A 459 27.10 -4.84 25.87
C ARG A 459 28.20 -5.50 25.03
N GLU A 460 29.41 -5.68 25.55
CA GLU A 460 30.52 -6.30 24.81
C GLU A 460 30.20 -7.75 24.40
N ARG A 461 29.60 -8.51 25.32
CA ARG A 461 29.13 -9.87 25.05
C ARG A 461 28.03 -9.90 23.98
N LEU A 462 27.10 -8.95 24.02
CA LEU A 462 26.02 -8.85 23.03
C LEU A 462 26.54 -8.47 21.64
N ASP A 463 27.62 -7.67 21.56
CA ASP A 463 28.31 -7.35 20.29
C ASP A 463 29.00 -8.61 19.71
N GLU A 464 29.66 -9.41 20.55
CA GLU A 464 30.28 -10.67 20.12
C GLU A 464 29.24 -11.68 19.61
N LEU A 465 28.11 -11.82 20.32
CA LEU A 465 27.03 -12.73 19.95
C LEU A 465 26.33 -12.29 18.66
N GLU A 466 26.07 -10.99 18.48
CA GLU A 466 25.52 -10.45 17.23
C GLU A 466 26.45 -10.76 16.06
N GLY A 467 27.74 -10.45 16.21
CA GLY A 467 28.74 -10.71 15.17
C GLY A 467 28.90 -12.20 14.88
N ASP A 468 28.80 -13.07 15.88
CA ASP A 468 28.83 -14.51 15.70
C ASP A 468 27.59 -15.03 14.96
N LEU A 469 26.39 -14.65 15.40
CA LEU A 469 25.14 -15.08 14.77
C LEU A 469 25.08 -14.62 13.31
N SER A 470 25.48 -13.38 13.03
CA SER A 470 25.58 -12.83 11.68
C SER A 470 26.49 -13.70 10.78
N ARG A 471 27.67 -14.10 11.28
CA ARG A 471 28.58 -15.03 10.57
C ARG A 471 28.02 -16.44 10.43
N GLN A 472 27.28 -16.94 11.42
CA GLN A 472 26.64 -18.25 11.33
C GLN A 472 25.56 -18.26 10.25
N PHE A 473 24.75 -17.20 10.17
CA PHE A 473 23.81 -17.03 9.07
C PHE A 473 24.55 -16.99 7.74
N ASP A 474 25.65 -16.26 7.58
CA ASP A 474 26.38 -16.24 6.30
C ASP A 474 26.94 -17.62 5.88
N ARG A 475 27.34 -18.45 6.85
CA ARG A 475 28.01 -19.74 6.60
C ARG A 475 27.08 -20.94 6.52
N ASN A 476 25.86 -20.85 7.08
CA ASN A 476 24.94 -21.98 7.17
C ASN A 476 23.63 -21.70 6.40
N PRO A 477 23.53 -22.16 5.13
CA PRO A 477 22.32 -22.00 4.33
C PRO A 477 21.06 -22.60 4.98
N GLY A 478 21.19 -23.76 5.64
CA GLY A 478 20.06 -24.39 6.32
C GLY A 478 19.53 -23.55 7.48
N LEU A 479 20.41 -22.90 8.23
CA LEU A 479 20.01 -21.96 9.29
C LEU A 479 19.34 -20.70 8.72
N ARG A 480 19.84 -20.15 7.59
CA ARG A 480 19.17 -19.01 6.91
C ARG A 480 17.78 -19.37 6.44
N GLU A 481 17.61 -20.56 5.88
CA GLU A 481 16.31 -21.03 5.41
C GLU A 481 15.29 -21.13 6.55
N LEU A 482 15.74 -21.54 7.73
CA LEU A 482 14.91 -21.49 8.94
C LEU A 482 14.55 -20.07 9.37
N ALA A 483 15.42 -19.07 9.14
CA ALA A 483 15.21 -17.68 9.54
C ALA A 483 14.43 -16.83 8.53
N ARG A 484 13.89 -17.41 7.46
CA ARG A 484 13.13 -16.67 6.42
C ARG A 484 11.85 -16.00 6.92
N THR A 485 11.37 -16.30 8.13
CA THR A 485 10.23 -15.61 8.77
C THR A 485 10.69 -14.82 10.00
N PRO A 486 10.16 -13.59 10.23
CA PRO A 486 10.54 -12.77 11.38
C PRO A 486 10.44 -13.51 12.72
N LEU A 487 9.39 -14.32 12.92
CA LEU A 487 9.24 -15.11 14.14
C LEU A 487 10.42 -16.08 14.33
N LEU A 488 10.74 -16.89 13.32
CA LEU A 488 11.80 -17.88 13.45
C LEU A 488 13.17 -17.21 13.62
N CYS A 489 13.40 -16.08 12.97
CA CYS A 489 14.59 -15.29 13.20
C CYS A 489 14.68 -14.79 14.65
N ALA A 490 13.59 -14.29 15.23
CA ALA A 490 13.55 -13.91 16.65
C ALA A 490 13.82 -15.10 17.59
N VAL A 491 13.23 -16.27 17.30
CA VAL A 491 13.48 -17.52 18.03
C VAL A 491 14.96 -17.92 17.97
N ILE A 492 15.59 -17.83 16.80
CA ILE A 492 17.01 -18.12 16.61
C ILE A 492 17.87 -17.14 17.41
N CYS A 493 17.58 -15.83 17.36
CA CYS A 493 18.31 -14.82 18.13
C CYS A 493 18.24 -15.11 19.64
N ALA A 494 17.05 -15.44 20.14
CA ALA A 494 16.81 -15.80 21.53
C ALA A 494 17.62 -17.04 21.96
N LEU A 495 17.55 -18.10 21.16
CA LEU A 495 18.26 -19.36 21.42
C LEU A 495 19.78 -19.19 21.35
N HIS A 496 20.29 -18.48 20.34
CA HIS A 496 21.72 -18.24 20.15
C HIS A 496 22.32 -17.52 21.35
N ARG A 497 21.66 -16.44 21.81
CA ARG A 497 22.05 -15.71 23.02
C ARG A 497 22.11 -16.63 24.23
N ARG A 498 21.10 -17.48 24.40
CA ARG A 498 20.93 -18.30 25.60
C ARG A 498 21.82 -19.54 25.64
N ARG A 499 22.19 -20.09 24.49
CA ARG A 499 23.06 -21.27 24.37
C ARG A 499 24.50 -20.90 24.02
N GLU A 500 24.90 -19.63 24.15
CA GLU A 500 26.27 -19.16 23.88
C GLU A 500 26.79 -19.59 22.49
N GLY A 501 25.93 -19.47 21.47
CA GLY A 501 26.30 -19.73 20.08
C GLY A 501 25.88 -21.08 19.51
N PHE A 502 25.35 -22.02 20.29
CA PHE A 502 24.91 -23.33 19.79
C PHE A 502 23.46 -23.32 19.29
N LEU A 503 23.28 -23.51 17.97
CA LEU A 503 21.98 -23.53 17.31
C LEU A 503 21.56 -24.91 16.79
N PRO A 504 20.26 -25.28 16.89
CA PRO A 504 19.74 -26.49 16.28
C PRO A 504 19.74 -26.44 14.74
N GLU A 505 19.94 -27.59 14.10
CA GLU A 505 20.03 -27.70 12.63
C GLU A 505 18.69 -27.85 11.91
N THR A 506 17.59 -28.16 12.62
CA THR A 506 16.27 -28.39 12.00
C THR A 506 15.19 -27.55 12.67
N ARG A 507 14.17 -27.16 11.88
CA ARG A 507 12.97 -26.43 12.34
C ARG A 507 12.34 -27.09 13.57
N TRP A 508 12.25 -28.41 13.51
CA TRP A 508 11.76 -29.25 14.59
C TRP A 508 12.55 -29.10 15.90
N LYS A 509 13.88 -29.32 15.84
CA LYS A 509 14.75 -29.22 17.01
C LYS A 509 14.75 -27.78 17.55
N LEU A 510 14.57 -26.80 16.67
CA LEU A 510 14.44 -25.40 17.03
C LEU A 510 13.18 -25.14 17.86
N TYR A 511 11.99 -25.57 17.43
CA TYR A 511 10.77 -25.43 18.22
C TYR A 511 10.84 -26.14 19.56
N ARG A 512 11.30 -27.41 19.58
CA ARG A 512 11.48 -28.15 20.83
C ARG A 512 12.46 -27.45 21.78
N SER A 513 13.62 -27.02 21.27
CA SER A 513 14.61 -26.30 22.09
C SER A 513 14.07 -24.98 22.61
N SER A 514 13.22 -24.30 21.84
CA SER A 514 12.54 -23.05 22.24
C SER A 514 11.50 -23.29 23.32
N LEU A 515 10.74 -24.39 23.22
CA LEU A 515 9.75 -24.76 24.23
C LEU A 515 10.43 -25.13 25.55
N GLU A 516 11.48 -25.96 25.51
CA GLU A 516 12.33 -26.28 26.68
C GLU A 516 12.96 -25.02 27.29
N MET A 517 13.36 -24.07 26.44
CA MET A 517 13.90 -22.78 26.85
C MET A 517 12.85 -21.95 27.61
N LEU A 518 11.65 -21.81 27.07
CA LEU A 518 10.58 -21.00 27.65
C LEU A 518 10.03 -21.61 28.95
N LEU A 519 9.80 -22.93 28.96
CA LEU A 519 9.22 -23.65 30.09
C LEU A 519 10.25 -23.96 31.19
N GLY A 520 11.48 -24.33 30.84
CA GLY A 520 12.39 -24.98 31.79
C GLY A 520 13.25 -24.10 32.70
N HIS A 521 13.33 -22.77 32.51
CA HIS A 521 14.26 -21.94 33.30
C HIS A 521 13.71 -20.60 33.82
N ARG A 522 12.43 -20.26 33.61
CA ARG A 522 11.84 -19.05 34.22
C ARG A 522 11.84 -19.13 35.76
N ASP A 523 11.78 -20.33 36.34
CA ASP A 523 11.73 -20.52 37.80
C ASP A 523 13.10 -20.52 38.50
N ARG A 524 14.17 -20.99 37.84
CA ARG A 524 15.51 -21.08 38.48
C ARG A 524 16.23 -19.73 38.63
N ARG A 525 16.00 -18.76 37.73
CA ARG A 525 16.70 -17.45 37.78
C ARG A 525 16.07 -16.45 38.75
N ARG A 526 14.79 -16.61 39.14
CA ARG A 526 14.08 -15.58 39.91
C ARG A 526 14.29 -15.63 41.43
N ARG A 527 14.91 -16.67 42.03
CA ARG A 527 15.20 -16.80 43.49
C ARG A 527 14.15 -16.15 44.41
N ILE A 528 12.87 -16.28 44.07
CA ILE A 528 11.75 -15.69 44.79
C ILE A 528 10.85 -16.86 45.12
N GLU A 529 10.61 -17.05 46.43
CA GLU A 529 9.65 -18.00 46.97
C GLU A 529 8.35 -17.91 46.18
N ASP A 530 7.85 -19.07 45.76
CA ASP A 530 6.78 -19.21 44.79
C ASP A 530 5.48 -18.56 45.30
N PRO A 531 5.07 -17.37 44.82
CA PRO A 531 3.96 -16.61 45.42
C PRO A 531 2.62 -17.33 45.29
N GLU A 532 2.52 -18.20 44.28
CA GLU A 532 1.37 -19.03 44.01
C GLU A 532 1.53 -20.42 44.66
N GLY A 533 2.72 -20.88 45.08
CA GLY A 533 2.92 -22.22 45.63
C GLY A 533 2.46 -23.34 44.69
N ILE A 534 2.75 -23.20 43.39
CA ILE A 534 2.53 -24.19 42.35
C ILE A 534 3.89 -24.54 41.73
N GLU A 535 4.38 -25.73 42.03
CA GLU A 535 5.55 -26.33 41.43
C GLU A 535 5.14 -27.32 40.33
N MET A 536 5.45 -26.97 39.09
CA MET A 536 5.26 -27.80 37.90
C MET A 536 6.61 -28.05 37.21
N ASP A 537 6.80 -29.26 36.70
CA ASP A 537 7.91 -29.54 35.80
C ASP A 537 7.55 -29.20 34.34
N VAL A 538 8.56 -29.25 33.47
CA VAL A 538 8.40 -28.92 32.04
C VAL A 538 7.38 -29.84 31.37
N GLU A 539 7.31 -31.10 31.76
CA GLU A 539 6.43 -32.09 31.13
C GLU A 539 4.97 -31.82 31.51
N GLU A 540 4.70 -31.55 32.77
CA GLU A 540 3.38 -31.16 33.27
C GLU A 540 2.90 -29.83 32.67
N HIS A 541 3.78 -28.82 32.56
CA HIS A 541 3.45 -27.58 31.85
C HIS A 541 3.08 -27.87 30.40
N THR A 542 3.87 -28.72 29.73
CA THR A 542 3.64 -29.06 28.33
C THR A 542 2.30 -29.77 28.16
N GLN A 543 1.94 -30.72 29.03
CA GLN A 543 0.67 -31.44 28.96
C GLN A 543 -0.56 -30.52 29.08
N LEU A 544 -0.57 -29.57 30.02
CA LEU A 544 -1.69 -28.63 30.13
C LEU A 544 -1.80 -27.71 28.89
N LEU A 545 -0.66 -27.26 28.36
CA LEU A 545 -0.63 -26.45 27.15
C LEU A 545 -1.05 -27.24 25.90
N GLN A 546 -0.68 -28.52 25.80
CA GLN A 546 -1.12 -29.45 24.75
C GLN A 546 -2.65 -29.57 24.73
N ARG A 547 -3.28 -29.75 25.91
CA ARG A 547 -4.73 -29.85 26.05
C ARG A 547 -5.46 -28.60 25.58
N LEU A 548 -4.91 -27.41 25.86
CA LEU A 548 -5.45 -26.14 25.35
C LEU A 548 -5.25 -26.01 23.84
N ALA A 549 -4.04 -26.33 23.35
CA ALA A 549 -3.68 -26.19 21.95
C ALA A 549 -4.52 -27.09 21.02
N VAL A 550 -4.69 -28.37 21.38
CA VAL A 550 -5.48 -29.30 20.56
C VAL A 550 -6.95 -28.89 20.49
N TRP A 551 -7.49 -28.35 21.58
CA TRP A 551 -8.87 -27.87 21.61
C TRP A 551 -9.05 -26.66 20.69
N LEU A 552 -8.12 -25.70 20.74
CA LEU A 552 -8.13 -24.54 19.83
C LEU A 552 -8.07 -24.95 18.36
N VAL A 553 -7.20 -25.88 17.99
CA VAL A 553 -7.12 -26.41 16.61
C VAL A 553 -8.43 -27.07 16.19
N ARG A 554 -9.03 -27.90 17.05
CA ARG A 554 -10.31 -28.58 16.77
C ARG A 554 -11.48 -27.60 16.57
N GLU A 555 -11.52 -26.51 17.33
CA GLU A 555 -12.55 -25.46 17.18
C GLU A 555 -12.20 -24.43 16.09
N GLY A 556 -11.03 -24.57 15.46
CA GLY A 556 -10.49 -23.61 14.50
C GLY A 556 -10.31 -22.21 15.10
N GLN A 557 -9.98 -22.11 16.39
CA GLN A 557 -9.81 -20.86 17.13
C GLN A 557 -8.32 -20.59 17.42
N SER A 558 -7.97 -19.32 17.58
CA SER A 558 -6.63 -18.88 18.01
C SER A 558 -6.64 -18.15 19.36
N GLU A 559 -7.82 -17.72 19.82
CA GLU A 559 -8.03 -17.08 21.12
C GLU A 559 -9.16 -17.76 21.88
N PHE A 560 -9.15 -17.63 23.20
CA PHE A 560 -10.13 -18.26 24.08
C PHE A 560 -10.39 -17.44 25.34
N THR A 561 -11.59 -17.54 25.89
CA THR A 561 -11.99 -16.84 27.12
C THR A 561 -11.46 -17.52 28.37
N ARG A 562 -11.46 -16.81 29.50
CA ARG A 562 -11.15 -17.40 30.81
C ARG A 562 -12.02 -18.58 31.16
N GLU A 563 -13.31 -18.49 30.89
CA GLU A 563 -14.22 -19.59 31.14
C GLU A 563 -13.85 -20.84 30.31
N GLN A 564 -13.53 -20.66 29.02
CA GLN A 564 -13.04 -21.75 28.17
C GLN A 564 -11.73 -22.34 28.69
N ALA A 565 -10.77 -21.50 29.08
CA ALA A 565 -9.49 -21.92 29.67
C ALA A 565 -9.70 -22.80 30.90
N LEU A 566 -10.51 -22.33 31.87
CA LEU A 566 -10.77 -23.06 33.11
C LEU A 566 -11.47 -24.40 32.86
N ARG A 567 -12.40 -24.46 31.90
CA ARG A 567 -13.06 -25.72 31.52
C ARG A 567 -12.06 -26.73 30.96
N GLN A 568 -11.17 -26.31 30.07
CA GLN A 568 -10.17 -27.22 29.50
C GLN A 568 -9.10 -27.62 30.52
N LEU A 569 -8.66 -26.70 31.37
CA LEU A 569 -7.72 -26.99 32.45
C LEU A 569 -8.33 -27.96 33.47
N ALA A 570 -9.59 -27.78 33.87
CA ALA A 570 -10.27 -28.71 34.77
C ALA A 570 -10.30 -30.15 34.21
N ARG A 571 -10.53 -30.28 32.90
CA ARG A 571 -10.46 -31.59 32.21
C ARG A 571 -9.04 -32.15 32.22
N GLY A 572 -8.04 -31.36 31.85
CA GLY A 572 -6.63 -31.78 31.83
C GLY A 572 -6.10 -32.19 33.21
N LEU A 573 -6.49 -31.46 34.26
CA LEU A 573 -6.05 -31.71 35.64
C LEU A 573 -6.62 -32.99 36.26
N THR A 574 -7.66 -33.58 35.68
CA THR A 574 -8.28 -34.81 36.20
C THR A 574 -7.28 -35.98 36.24
N GLY A 575 -6.24 -35.96 35.38
CA GLY A 575 -5.16 -36.96 35.35
C GLY A 575 -3.87 -36.55 36.08
N MET A 576 -3.81 -35.37 36.72
CA MET A 576 -2.58 -34.78 37.26
C MET A 576 -2.70 -34.50 38.76
N GLU A 577 -2.82 -35.54 39.60
CA GLU A 577 -3.05 -35.42 41.06
C GLU A 577 -2.06 -34.50 41.79
N ARG A 578 -0.79 -34.53 41.38
CA ARG A 578 0.26 -33.68 41.96
C ARG A 578 0.00 -32.19 41.69
N VAL A 579 -0.47 -31.83 40.50
CA VAL A 579 -0.72 -30.44 40.10
C VAL A 579 -2.08 -29.99 40.62
N SER A 580 -3.11 -30.83 40.53
CA SER A 580 -4.46 -30.52 41.00
C SER A 580 -4.53 -30.35 42.53
N GLY A 581 -3.67 -31.02 43.29
CA GLY A 581 -3.54 -30.85 44.74
C GLY A 581 -2.95 -29.49 45.18
N GLN A 582 -2.32 -28.74 44.26
CA GLN A 582 -1.65 -27.46 44.56
C GLN A 582 -2.57 -26.24 44.42
N GLY A 583 -3.75 -26.41 43.81
CA GLY A 583 -4.78 -25.38 43.74
C GLY A 583 -5.83 -25.60 42.66
N PRO A 584 -6.87 -24.74 42.64
CA PRO A 584 -7.93 -24.83 41.64
C PRO A 584 -7.44 -24.34 40.25
N PRO A 585 -8.17 -24.66 39.16
CA PRO A 585 -7.78 -24.31 37.79
C PRO A 585 -7.46 -22.83 37.57
N GLU A 586 -8.08 -21.91 38.31
CA GLU A 586 -7.82 -20.47 38.25
C GLU A 586 -6.38 -20.12 38.66
N LYS A 587 -5.90 -20.79 39.71
CA LYS A 587 -4.55 -20.59 40.23
C LYS A 587 -3.52 -21.15 39.25
N ILE A 588 -3.83 -22.30 38.64
CA ILE A 588 -2.99 -22.96 37.63
C ILE A 588 -2.97 -22.16 36.32
N LEU A 589 -4.10 -21.58 35.89
CA LEU A 589 -4.14 -20.67 34.75
C LEU A 589 -3.26 -19.44 34.98
N THR A 590 -3.34 -18.86 36.18
CA THR A 590 -2.50 -17.70 36.57
C THR A 590 -1.02 -18.08 36.53
N HIS A 591 -0.68 -19.27 37.04
CA HIS A 591 0.66 -19.83 36.95
C HIS A 591 1.14 -20.00 35.50
N LEU A 592 0.32 -20.59 34.62
CA LEU A 592 0.66 -20.75 33.21
C LEU A 592 0.88 -19.42 32.51
N LEU A 593 0.07 -18.39 32.77
CA LEU A 593 0.23 -17.05 32.20
C LEU A 593 1.52 -16.38 32.69
N ASN A 594 1.83 -16.51 33.98
CA ASN A 594 3.00 -15.87 34.58
C ASN A 594 4.32 -16.60 34.26
N ARG A 595 4.28 -17.93 34.08
CA ARG A 595 5.47 -18.79 34.06
C ARG A 595 5.75 -19.49 32.74
N SER A 596 4.74 -19.84 31.92
CA SER A 596 5.00 -20.59 30.68
C SER A 596 5.74 -19.77 29.62
N GLY A 597 5.47 -18.46 29.55
CA GLY A 597 5.94 -17.61 28.45
C GLY A 597 5.37 -17.96 27.07
N LEU A 598 4.41 -18.89 27.04
CA LEU A 598 3.75 -19.37 25.82
C LEU A 598 2.29 -18.93 25.74
N LEU A 599 1.66 -18.65 26.88
CA LEU A 599 0.34 -18.04 26.95
C LEU A 599 0.44 -16.58 27.37
N GLN A 600 -0.43 -15.75 26.80
CA GLN A 600 -0.58 -14.35 27.19
C GLN A 600 -2.06 -13.97 27.23
N GLU A 601 -2.37 -13.01 28.11
CA GLU A 601 -3.61 -12.25 28.05
C GLU A 601 -3.50 -11.20 26.95
N HIS A 602 -4.48 -11.15 26.04
CA HIS A 602 -4.47 -10.23 24.90
C HIS A 602 -5.40 -9.02 25.12
N SER A 603 -6.60 -9.26 25.63
CA SER A 603 -7.57 -8.24 26.02
C SER A 603 -8.40 -8.74 27.20
N ASP A 604 -9.17 -7.88 27.89
CA ASP A 604 -9.95 -8.24 29.08
C ASP A 604 -10.63 -9.62 28.94
N ASP A 605 -10.17 -10.58 29.75
CA ASP A 605 -10.67 -11.96 29.88
C ASP A 605 -10.48 -12.89 28.67
N THR A 606 -9.57 -12.55 27.74
CA THR A 606 -9.20 -13.37 26.57
C THR A 606 -7.71 -13.70 26.54
N TYR A 607 -7.40 -14.95 26.21
CA TYR A 607 -6.07 -15.52 26.20
C TYR A 607 -5.72 -16.10 24.83
N GLN A 608 -4.43 -16.15 24.53
CA GLN A 608 -3.91 -16.79 23.33
C GLN A 608 -2.49 -17.33 23.55
N PHE A 609 -2.05 -18.17 22.62
CA PHE A 609 -0.63 -18.48 22.51
C PHE A 609 0.13 -17.26 21.97
N VAL A 610 1.37 -17.06 22.44
CA VAL A 610 2.26 -15.99 21.95
C VAL A 610 2.46 -16.04 20.43
N HIS A 611 2.38 -17.24 19.85
CA HIS A 611 2.34 -17.42 18.41
C HIS A 611 1.59 -18.72 18.03
N ARG A 612 0.80 -18.66 16.95
CA ARG A 612 0.02 -19.81 16.44
C ARG A 612 0.87 -21.03 16.12
N THR A 613 2.09 -20.85 15.63
CA THR A 613 3.02 -21.97 15.38
C THR A 613 3.33 -22.81 16.63
N PHE A 614 3.38 -22.20 17.84
CA PHE A 614 3.57 -22.98 19.08
C PHE A 614 2.30 -23.72 19.47
N GLN A 615 1.12 -23.12 19.24
CA GLN A 615 -0.16 -23.80 19.35
C GLN A 615 -0.20 -25.02 18.42
N ASP A 616 0.11 -24.83 17.13
CA ASP A 616 0.10 -25.92 16.13
C ASP A 616 1.09 -27.03 16.51
N PHE A 617 2.27 -26.67 17.02
CA PHE A 617 3.27 -27.63 17.50
C PHE A 617 2.78 -28.46 18.70
N LEU A 618 2.19 -27.80 19.71
CA LEU A 618 1.67 -28.47 20.90
C LEU A 618 0.43 -29.32 20.57
N ALA A 619 -0.45 -28.84 19.71
CA ALA A 619 -1.60 -29.60 19.21
C ALA A 619 -1.15 -30.84 18.42
N ALA A 620 -0.14 -30.69 17.56
CA ALA A 620 0.44 -31.79 16.82
C ALA A 620 1.03 -32.86 17.76
N LYS A 621 1.73 -32.44 18.83
CA LYS A 621 2.24 -33.35 19.86
C LYS A 621 1.12 -34.17 20.50
N GLU A 622 0.07 -33.49 20.94
CA GLU A 622 -1.08 -34.11 21.60
C GLU A 622 -1.78 -35.13 20.70
N LEU A 623 -2.02 -34.77 19.43
CA LEU A 623 -2.70 -35.66 18.47
C LEU A 623 -1.90 -36.93 18.21
N ILE A 624 -0.57 -36.88 18.28
CA ILE A 624 0.28 -38.06 18.11
C ILE A 624 0.37 -38.89 19.39
N GLU A 625 0.43 -38.27 20.57
CA GLU A 625 0.50 -38.95 21.86
C GLU A 625 -0.81 -39.67 22.22
N ASP A 626 -1.97 -39.07 21.91
CA ASP A 626 -3.32 -39.65 22.11
C ASP A 626 -3.77 -40.56 20.94
N ASP A 627 -2.88 -40.91 20.01
CA ASP A 627 -3.12 -41.80 18.85
C ASP A 627 -4.27 -41.35 17.90
N HIS A 628 -4.42 -40.02 17.73
CA HIS A 628 -5.43 -39.40 16.86
C HIS A 628 -4.97 -39.21 15.41
N LEU A 629 -4.14 -40.13 14.89
CA LEU A 629 -3.61 -40.05 13.53
C LEU A 629 -4.72 -40.00 12.46
N ASN A 630 -5.82 -40.75 12.68
CA ASN A 630 -6.96 -40.77 11.77
C ASN A 630 -7.73 -39.43 11.74
N GLU A 631 -7.63 -38.62 12.79
CA GLU A 631 -8.20 -37.27 12.82
C GLU A 631 -7.40 -36.33 11.91
N LEU A 632 -6.07 -36.32 12.04
CA LEU A 632 -5.17 -35.59 11.14
C LEU A 632 -5.46 -35.92 9.66
N LEU A 633 -5.65 -37.20 9.35
CA LEU A 633 -5.95 -37.65 7.98
C LEU A 633 -7.35 -37.26 7.47
N ARG A 634 -8.33 -37.06 8.36
CA ARG A 634 -9.66 -36.57 7.97
C ARG A 634 -9.64 -35.10 7.56
N HIS A 635 -8.75 -34.32 8.19
CA HIS A 635 -8.58 -32.89 7.93
C HIS A 635 -7.44 -32.60 6.92
N ALA A 636 -6.94 -33.61 6.19
CA ALA A 636 -5.82 -33.44 5.25
C ALA A 636 -6.13 -32.47 4.08
N ASP A 637 -7.41 -32.32 3.74
CA ASP A 637 -7.91 -31.39 2.71
C ASP A 637 -8.02 -29.95 3.24
N GLU A 638 -7.96 -29.75 4.55
CA GLU A 638 -8.16 -28.45 5.19
C GLU A 638 -6.82 -27.74 5.39
N GLU A 639 -6.67 -26.54 4.79
CA GLU A 639 -5.44 -25.75 4.90
C GLU A 639 -5.04 -25.48 6.36
N ALA A 640 -6.00 -25.17 7.22
CA ALA A 640 -5.77 -24.84 8.63
C ALA A 640 -5.04 -25.97 9.39
N TRP A 641 -5.14 -27.21 8.91
CA TRP A 641 -4.52 -28.39 9.50
C TRP A 641 -3.18 -28.78 8.84
N GLN A 642 -2.82 -28.22 7.68
CA GLN A 642 -1.60 -28.63 6.99
C GLN A 642 -0.33 -28.36 7.81
N ASP A 643 -0.26 -27.22 8.49
CA ASP A 643 0.85 -26.90 9.41
C ASP A 643 0.90 -27.89 10.58
N VAL A 644 -0.26 -28.22 11.17
CA VAL A 644 -0.38 -29.19 12.27
C VAL A 644 0.06 -30.58 11.82
N ILE A 645 -0.35 -31.03 10.63
CA ILE A 645 0.04 -32.32 10.05
C ILE A 645 1.56 -32.38 9.82
N LEU A 646 2.14 -31.31 9.26
CA LEU A 646 3.58 -31.23 9.01
C LEU A 646 4.38 -31.28 10.33
N LEU A 647 3.92 -30.60 11.36
CA LEU A 647 4.53 -30.64 12.70
C LEU A 647 4.32 -32.00 13.38
N ALA A 648 3.17 -32.64 13.16
CA ALA A 648 2.85 -33.97 13.69
C ALA A 648 3.78 -35.04 13.12
N ALA A 649 4.20 -34.92 11.84
CA ALA A 649 5.21 -35.79 11.25
C ALA A 649 6.54 -35.77 12.04
N GLY A 650 6.90 -34.64 12.66
CA GLY A 650 8.06 -34.54 13.56
C GLY A 650 7.86 -35.21 14.93
N HIS A 651 6.62 -35.29 15.42
CA HIS A 651 6.25 -35.99 16.67
C HIS A 651 6.12 -37.50 16.48
N CYS A 652 5.84 -37.96 15.26
CA CYS A 652 5.58 -39.37 14.96
C CYS A 652 6.74 -40.29 15.37
N SER A 653 6.40 -41.40 16.01
CA SER A 653 7.32 -42.52 16.19
C SER A 653 7.65 -43.22 14.87
N ARG A 654 8.64 -44.13 14.88
CA ARG A 654 9.03 -44.95 13.72
C ARG A 654 7.88 -45.75 13.12
N HIS A 655 6.86 -46.10 13.91
CA HIS A 655 5.68 -46.83 13.44
C HIS A 655 4.58 -45.92 12.92
N GLN A 656 4.41 -44.73 13.52
CA GLN A 656 3.34 -43.79 13.15
C GLN A 656 3.63 -43.01 11.87
N LEU A 657 4.89 -42.62 11.63
CA LEU A 657 5.24 -41.79 10.47
C LEU A 657 4.91 -42.46 9.12
N PRO A 658 5.25 -43.75 8.90
CA PRO A 658 4.81 -44.47 7.71
C PRO A 658 3.29 -44.47 7.53
N LEU A 659 2.52 -44.63 8.62
CA LEU A 659 1.05 -44.65 8.57
C LEU A 659 0.48 -43.29 8.19
N LEU A 660 1.06 -42.20 8.70
CA LEU A 660 0.65 -40.83 8.35
C LEU A 660 0.88 -40.58 6.86
N ILE A 661 2.09 -40.84 6.38
CA ILE A 661 2.48 -40.61 4.98
C ILE A 661 1.61 -41.46 4.04
N ASP A 662 1.45 -42.76 4.33
CA ASP A 662 0.59 -43.63 3.52
C ASP A 662 -0.88 -43.20 3.56
N GLY A 663 -1.35 -42.71 4.71
CA GLY A 663 -2.68 -42.16 4.89
C GLY A 663 -2.90 -40.92 4.02
N LEU A 664 -1.95 -40.00 4.00
CA LEU A 664 -1.99 -38.79 3.17
C LEU A 664 -1.99 -39.14 1.67
N LEU A 665 -1.11 -40.06 1.24
CA LEU A 665 -1.10 -40.50 -0.16
C LEU A 665 -2.47 -41.08 -0.58
N LYS A 666 -3.06 -41.94 0.27
CA LYS A 666 -4.40 -42.51 0.04
C LYS A 666 -5.51 -41.47 0.09
N ALA A 667 -5.41 -40.44 0.94
CA ALA A 667 -6.36 -39.34 0.98
C ALA A 667 -6.32 -38.56 -0.34
N GLY A 668 -5.13 -38.25 -0.86
CA GLY A 668 -4.96 -37.61 -2.16
C GLY A 668 -5.48 -38.46 -3.33
N GLU A 669 -5.38 -39.78 -3.25
CA GLU A 669 -5.92 -40.72 -4.26
C GLU A 669 -7.47 -40.73 -4.33
N ARG A 670 -8.17 -40.20 -3.33
CA ARG A 670 -9.64 -40.04 -3.37
C ARG A 670 -10.09 -38.93 -4.32
N HIS A 671 -9.18 -38.00 -4.61
CA HIS A 671 -9.42 -36.88 -5.50
C HIS A 671 -9.03 -37.23 -6.94
N ALA A 672 -9.63 -36.53 -7.89
CA ALA A 672 -9.34 -36.70 -9.31
C ALA A 672 -7.84 -36.53 -9.61
N GLU A 673 -7.34 -37.27 -10.60
CA GLU A 673 -5.97 -37.08 -11.10
C GLU A 673 -5.76 -35.62 -11.54
N ARG A 674 -4.65 -35.02 -11.10
CA ARG A 674 -4.29 -33.62 -11.37
C ARG A 674 -5.29 -32.58 -10.81
N SER A 675 -6.07 -32.91 -9.78
CA SER A 675 -6.79 -31.88 -9.03
C SER A 675 -5.85 -31.14 -8.08
N GLU A 676 -6.20 -29.89 -7.78
CA GLU A 676 -5.48 -29.06 -6.82
C GLU A 676 -5.39 -29.71 -5.44
N ALA A 677 -6.51 -30.25 -4.94
CA ALA A 677 -6.57 -30.94 -3.66
C ALA A 677 -5.61 -32.15 -3.60
N ARG A 678 -5.55 -32.95 -4.67
CA ARG A 678 -4.63 -34.10 -4.75
C ARG A 678 -3.18 -33.63 -4.70
N THR A 679 -2.84 -32.62 -5.50
CA THR A 679 -1.48 -32.06 -5.54
C THR A 679 -1.07 -31.51 -4.19
N GLY A 680 -1.95 -30.75 -3.52
CA GLY A 680 -1.70 -30.22 -2.19
C GLY A 680 -1.38 -31.30 -1.16
N ILE A 681 -2.18 -32.38 -1.11
CA ILE A 681 -1.96 -33.48 -0.17
C ILE A 681 -0.70 -34.29 -0.50
N HIS A 682 -0.42 -34.56 -1.78
CA HIS A 682 0.77 -35.31 -2.18
C HIS A 682 2.05 -34.50 -1.93
N VAL A 683 2.01 -33.18 -2.10
CA VAL A 683 3.07 -32.26 -1.67
C VAL A 683 3.23 -32.31 -0.14
N LEU A 684 2.15 -32.26 0.63
CA LEU A 684 2.20 -32.37 2.09
C LEU A 684 2.84 -33.69 2.56
N ALA A 685 2.51 -34.80 1.92
CA ALA A 685 3.13 -36.10 2.20
C ALA A 685 4.64 -36.09 1.90
N ALA A 686 5.06 -35.45 0.82
CA ALA A 686 6.48 -35.30 0.48
C ALA A 686 7.21 -34.39 1.48
N LEU A 687 6.59 -33.31 1.95
CA LEU A 687 7.15 -32.46 3.00
C LEU A 687 7.32 -33.22 4.33
N CYS A 688 6.36 -34.09 4.68
CA CYS A 688 6.48 -34.97 5.85
C CYS A 688 7.66 -35.95 5.70
N GLU A 689 7.90 -36.47 4.50
CA GLU A 689 9.03 -37.36 4.20
C GLU A 689 10.38 -36.65 4.32
N GLN A 690 10.50 -35.40 3.85
CA GLN A 690 11.74 -34.60 3.95
C GLN A 690 12.21 -34.39 5.39
N HIS A 691 11.27 -34.33 6.34
CA HIS A 691 11.58 -34.16 7.75
C HIS A 691 11.70 -35.48 8.53
N ALA A 692 11.55 -36.62 7.85
CA ALA A 692 11.64 -37.94 8.47
C ALA A 692 13.09 -38.30 8.85
N THR A 693 13.34 -38.53 10.14
CA THR A 693 14.66 -39.04 10.58
C THR A 693 14.89 -40.49 10.11
N TRP A 694 13.82 -41.27 9.99
CA TRP A 694 13.86 -42.65 9.51
C TRP A 694 12.54 -43.01 8.81
N LEU A 695 12.62 -43.61 7.63
CA LEU A 695 11.47 -44.11 6.88
C LEU A 695 11.90 -45.31 6.03
N ASP A 696 11.04 -46.33 5.95
CA ASP A 696 11.30 -47.52 5.12
C ASP A 696 11.43 -47.18 3.64
N SER A 697 12.32 -47.89 2.94
CA SER A 697 12.60 -47.65 1.51
C SER A 697 11.35 -47.80 0.63
N ALA A 698 10.45 -48.71 0.98
CA ALA A 698 9.19 -48.91 0.26
C ALA A 698 8.26 -47.70 0.34
N VAL A 699 8.17 -47.03 1.50
CA VAL A 699 7.33 -45.84 1.68
C VAL A 699 7.98 -44.64 0.99
N ARG A 700 9.29 -44.46 1.12
CA ARG A 700 10.03 -43.43 0.37
C ARG A 700 9.82 -43.55 -1.13
N GLU A 701 9.90 -44.76 -1.67
CA GLU A 701 9.71 -44.98 -3.10
C GLU A 701 8.28 -44.68 -3.56
N ARG A 702 7.28 -44.94 -2.70
CA ARG A 702 5.89 -44.57 -2.97
C ARG A 702 5.70 -43.05 -2.98
N VAL A 703 6.22 -42.34 -1.96
CA VAL A 703 6.20 -40.87 -1.93
C VAL A 703 6.88 -40.33 -3.17
N ARG A 704 8.10 -40.81 -3.48
CA ARG A 704 8.86 -40.40 -4.65
C ARG A 704 8.07 -40.58 -5.95
N ARG A 705 7.39 -41.72 -6.13
CA ARG A 705 6.56 -41.99 -7.30
C ARG A 705 5.35 -41.05 -7.38
N SER A 706 4.66 -40.84 -6.27
CA SER A 706 3.51 -39.94 -6.22
C SER A 706 3.91 -38.49 -6.49
N THR A 707 5.01 -38.01 -5.90
CA THR A 707 5.56 -36.68 -6.16
C THR A 707 6.02 -36.55 -7.61
N ALA A 708 6.72 -37.53 -8.17
CA ALA A 708 7.15 -37.52 -9.57
C ALA A 708 5.96 -37.44 -10.54
N ALA A 709 4.81 -38.04 -10.20
CA ALA A 709 3.60 -37.99 -11.02
C ALA A 709 2.95 -36.59 -11.08
N LEU A 710 3.36 -35.66 -10.21
CA LEU A 710 2.91 -34.26 -10.22
C LEU A 710 3.68 -33.40 -11.23
N PHE A 711 4.77 -33.93 -11.82
CA PHE A 711 5.61 -33.20 -12.78
C PHE A 711 5.34 -33.66 -14.22
N PRO A 712 5.42 -32.75 -15.22
CA PRO A 712 5.62 -31.30 -15.07
C PRO A 712 4.37 -30.59 -14.51
N PRO A 713 4.53 -29.38 -13.94
CA PRO A 713 3.37 -28.59 -13.49
C PRO A 713 2.40 -28.34 -14.65
N ALA A 714 1.10 -28.50 -14.40
CA ALA A 714 0.08 -28.36 -15.43
C ALA A 714 -0.51 -26.94 -15.53
N ASP A 715 -0.46 -26.19 -14.43
CA ASP A 715 -1.04 -24.85 -14.28
C ASP A 715 -0.36 -24.08 -13.13
N HIS A 716 -0.81 -22.84 -12.90
CA HIS A 716 -0.27 -21.97 -11.86
C HIS A 716 -0.57 -22.45 -10.42
N ASN A 717 -1.71 -23.07 -10.16
CA ASN A 717 -2.05 -23.57 -8.81
C ASN A 717 -1.15 -24.76 -8.43
N HIS A 718 -0.92 -25.66 -9.40
CA HIS A 718 0.06 -26.72 -9.27
C HIS A 718 1.48 -26.19 -9.05
N LEU A 719 1.87 -25.15 -9.80
CA LEU A 719 3.16 -24.50 -9.65
C LEU A 719 3.36 -23.92 -8.24
N ASP A 720 2.36 -23.22 -7.70
CA ASP A 720 2.41 -22.67 -6.33
C ASP A 720 2.51 -23.78 -5.28
N SER A 721 1.75 -24.86 -5.44
CA SER A 721 1.84 -26.02 -4.55
C SER A 721 3.22 -26.69 -4.60
N LEU A 722 3.78 -26.92 -5.79
CA LEU A 722 5.08 -27.57 -5.97
C LEU A 722 6.24 -26.70 -5.48
N THR A 723 6.12 -25.37 -5.55
CA THR A 723 7.12 -24.43 -5.03
C THR A 723 7.37 -24.65 -3.54
N ARG A 724 6.37 -25.13 -2.78
CA ARG A 724 6.51 -25.44 -1.34
C ARG A 724 7.55 -26.52 -1.04
N LEU A 725 7.85 -27.41 -2.00
CA LEU A 725 8.89 -28.44 -1.85
C LEU A 725 10.31 -27.87 -1.87
N GLY A 726 10.49 -26.59 -2.24
CA GLY A 726 11.79 -25.94 -2.33
C GLY A 726 12.76 -26.69 -3.26
N ALA A 727 14.02 -26.80 -2.84
CA ALA A 727 15.07 -27.46 -3.62
C ALA A 727 14.77 -28.94 -3.93
N ALA A 728 13.95 -29.62 -3.12
CA ALA A 728 13.58 -31.01 -3.37
C ALA A 728 12.73 -31.16 -4.64
N ALA A 729 12.00 -30.13 -5.07
CA ALA A 729 11.27 -30.14 -6.35
C ALA A 729 12.22 -30.37 -7.54
N LEU A 730 13.46 -29.88 -7.44
CA LEU A 730 14.45 -29.92 -8.52
C LEU A 730 14.85 -31.36 -8.90
N LEU A 731 14.68 -32.32 -7.98
CA LEU A 731 14.95 -33.74 -8.18
C LEU A 731 13.93 -34.46 -9.08
N PHE A 732 12.77 -33.85 -9.28
CA PHE A 732 11.64 -34.42 -10.03
C PHE A 732 11.41 -33.74 -11.37
N LEU A 733 12.26 -32.76 -11.72
CA LEU A 733 12.15 -32.05 -12.99
C LEU A 733 12.32 -33.04 -14.16
N PRO A 734 11.51 -32.91 -15.23
CA PRO A 734 11.75 -33.68 -16.44
C PRO A 734 13.11 -33.31 -17.04
N SER A 735 13.64 -34.20 -17.89
CA SER A 735 14.88 -33.90 -18.61
C SER A 735 14.62 -32.74 -19.59
N PRO A 736 15.47 -31.68 -19.63
CA PRO A 736 15.26 -30.53 -20.51
C PRO A 736 15.08 -30.94 -21.98
N GLU A 737 15.93 -31.86 -22.47
CA GLU A 737 15.90 -32.36 -23.85
C GLU A 737 14.63 -33.12 -24.21
N SER A 738 13.88 -33.61 -23.22
CA SER A 738 12.64 -34.38 -23.43
C SER A 738 11.40 -33.48 -23.60
N MET A 739 11.53 -32.17 -23.37
CA MET A 739 10.42 -31.23 -23.36
C MET A 739 10.48 -30.30 -24.58
N PRO A 740 9.37 -30.14 -25.33
CA PRO A 740 9.33 -29.21 -26.47
C PRO A 740 9.53 -27.76 -26.00
N SER A 741 10.34 -26.98 -26.73
CA SER A 741 10.55 -25.56 -26.42
C SER A 741 9.25 -24.78 -26.36
N ASP A 742 8.34 -24.98 -27.31
CA ASP A 742 7.10 -24.18 -27.44
C ASP A 742 5.96 -24.64 -26.51
N SER A 743 6.24 -25.45 -25.47
CA SER A 743 5.22 -25.96 -24.55
C SER A 743 5.04 -25.03 -23.34
N VAL A 744 3.78 -24.73 -22.98
CA VAL A 744 3.45 -24.01 -21.73
C VAL A 744 4.02 -24.73 -20.49
N SER A 745 4.10 -26.06 -20.53
CA SER A 745 4.72 -26.84 -19.45
C SER A 745 6.22 -26.57 -19.29
N THR A 746 6.93 -26.24 -20.38
CA THR A 746 8.35 -25.82 -20.34
C THR A 746 8.47 -24.50 -19.60
N GLU A 747 7.59 -23.54 -19.89
CA GLU A 747 7.54 -22.25 -19.19
C GLU A 747 7.27 -22.44 -17.69
N TYR A 748 6.34 -23.32 -17.32
CA TYR A 748 6.05 -23.62 -15.90
C TYR A 748 7.22 -24.28 -15.17
N VAL A 749 7.99 -25.15 -15.83
CA VAL A 749 9.18 -25.73 -15.20
C VAL A 749 10.27 -24.67 -15.01
N ILE A 750 10.50 -23.82 -16.00
CA ILE A 750 11.44 -22.69 -15.87
C ILE A 750 11.00 -21.76 -14.73
N ASP A 751 9.70 -21.47 -14.64
CA ASP A 751 9.16 -20.64 -13.57
C ASP A 751 9.29 -21.31 -12.19
N LEU A 752 9.11 -22.63 -12.10
CA LEU A 752 9.33 -23.39 -10.86
C LEU A 752 10.78 -23.29 -10.40
N ILE A 753 11.75 -23.52 -11.29
CA ILE A 753 13.18 -23.38 -10.97
C ILE A 753 13.47 -21.95 -10.49
N GLY A 754 12.91 -20.96 -11.19
CA GLY A 754 13.04 -19.56 -10.85
C GLY A 754 12.43 -19.18 -9.49
N ARG A 755 11.29 -19.77 -9.13
CA ARG A 755 10.61 -19.57 -7.83
C ARG A 755 11.32 -20.26 -6.68
N VAL A 756 11.85 -21.47 -6.90
CA VAL A 756 12.68 -22.17 -5.92
C VAL A 756 13.94 -21.36 -5.62
N GLY A 757 14.60 -20.84 -6.66
CA GLY A 757 15.70 -19.90 -6.52
C GLY A 757 16.92 -20.46 -5.76
N GLY A 758 17.84 -19.57 -5.40
CA GLY A 758 19.04 -19.92 -4.63
C GLY A 758 20.14 -20.66 -5.41
N ARG A 759 21.26 -20.92 -4.74
CA ARG A 759 22.45 -21.56 -5.37
C ARG A 759 22.17 -22.97 -5.87
N GLU A 760 21.37 -23.74 -5.14
CA GLU A 760 21.08 -25.14 -5.48
C GLU A 760 20.29 -25.28 -6.79
N ALA A 761 19.51 -24.27 -7.16
CA ALA A 761 18.77 -24.24 -8.42
C ALA A 761 19.62 -23.83 -9.63
N ILE A 762 20.84 -23.27 -9.45
CA ILE A 762 21.69 -22.79 -10.55
C ILE A 762 22.05 -23.91 -11.56
N PRO A 763 22.51 -25.10 -11.14
CA PRO A 763 22.83 -26.17 -12.09
C PRO A 763 21.62 -26.61 -12.93
N HIS A 764 20.42 -26.61 -12.33
CA HIS A 764 19.19 -26.92 -13.02
C HIS A 764 18.79 -25.79 -13.98
N ALA A 765 18.80 -24.54 -13.53
CA ALA A 765 18.54 -23.38 -14.36
C ALA A 765 19.49 -23.32 -15.56
N ARG A 766 20.78 -23.62 -15.35
CA ARG A 766 21.79 -23.70 -16.41
C ARG A 766 21.48 -24.79 -17.43
N ALA A 767 21.13 -26.00 -16.98
CA ALA A 767 20.77 -27.09 -17.88
C ALA A 767 19.57 -26.72 -18.76
N TRP A 768 18.54 -26.12 -18.16
CA TRP A 768 17.36 -25.65 -18.90
C TRP A 768 17.67 -24.46 -19.82
N ALA A 769 18.51 -23.51 -19.40
CA ALA A 769 18.95 -22.40 -20.25
C ALA A 769 19.75 -22.85 -21.48
N LEU A 770 20.56 -23.91 -21.34
CA LEU A 770 21.31 -24.50 -22.46
C LEU A 770 20.40 -25.24 -23.45
N SER A 771 19.35 -25.90 -22.98
CA SER A 771 18.40 -26.64 -23.82
C SER A 771 17.32 -25.76 -24.43
N HIS A 772 16.92 -24.68 -23.75
CA HIS A 772 15.84 -23.78 -24.14
C HIS A 772 16.28 -22.30 -24.12
N PRO A 773 17.34 -21.91 -24.86
CA PRO A 773 17.90 -20.56 -24.80
C PRO A 773 16.90 -19.47 -25.20
N ASP A 774 15.92 -19.79 -26.04
CA ASP A 774 14.88 -18.86 -26.52
C ASP A 774 13.98 -18.32 -25.38
N HIS A 775 13.96 -18.98 -24.23
CA HIS A 775 13.20 -18.57 -23.04
C HIS A 775 13.96 -17.61 -22.12
N GLY A 776 15.00 -16.93 -22.63
CA GLY A 776 15.85 -16.03 -21.86
C GLY A 776 15.09 -14.97 -21.06
N GLY A 777 13.94 -14.51 -21.56
CA GLY A 777 13.07 -13.58 -20.84
C GLY A 777 12.55 -14.13 -19.50
N LEU A 778 12.19 -15.42 -19.43
CA LEU A 778 11.70 -16.06 -18.21
C LEU A 778 12.81 -16.21 -17.16
N PHE A 779 14.02 -16.61 -17.58
CA PHE A 779 15.18 -16.68 -16.69
C PHE A 779 15.58 -15.29 -16.17
N ALA A 780 15.64 -14.30 -17.06
CA ALA A 780 15.98 -12.93 -16.70
C ALA A 780 14.97 -12.33 -15.70
N HIS A 781 13.69 -12.66 -15.84
CA HIS A 781 12.64 -12.21 -14.93
C HIS A 781 12.82 -12.72 -13.49
N ARG A 782 13.45 -13.88 -13.30
CA ARG A 782 13.65 -14.50 -11.98
C ARG A 782 15.05 -14.26 -11.39
N TRP A 783 15.88 -13.43 -12.02
CA TRP A 783 17.27 -13.20 -11.60
C TRP A 783 17.40 -12.74 -10.14
N ALA A 784 16.47 -11.95 -9.62
CA ALA A 784 16.48 -11.48 -8.23
C ALA A 784 16.43 -12.61 -7.18
N ASN A 785 15.98 -13.80 -7.55
CA ASN A 785 15.89 -14.95 -6.64
C ASN A 785 17.22 -15.72 -6.50
N PHE A 786 18.28 -15.28 -7.18
CA PHE A 786 19.56 -15.98 -7.25
C PHE A 786 20.74 -15.06 -6.90
N PRO A 787 21.89 -15.61 -6.47
CA PRO A 787 23.12 -14.84 -6.36
C PRO A 787 23.49 -14.19 -7.69
N ALA A 788 23.49 -12.85 -7.71
CA ALA A 788 23.45 -12.07 -8.94
C ALA A 788 24.58 -12.42 -9.94
N ALA A 789 25.83 -12.47 -9.46
CA ALA A 789 27.00 -12.70 -10.32
C ALA A 789 27.06 -14.14 -10.86
N GLU A 790 26.81 -15.13 -10.01
CA GLU A 790 26.88 -16.55 -10.37
C GLU A 790 25.81 -16.87 -11.41
N TYR A 791 24.56 -16.47 -11.16
CA TYR A 791 23.44 -16.67 -12.09
C TYR A 791 23.64 -15.97 -13.43
N ALA A 792 24.17 -14.75 -13.43
CA ALA A 792 24.47 -14.04 -14.68
C ALA A 792 25.49 -14.81 -15.53
N SER A 793 26.56 -15.30 -14.91
CA SER A 793 27.65 -15.97 -15.61
C SER A 793 27.31 -17.41 -16.02
N GLU A 794 26.53 -18.13 -15.23
CA GLU A 794 26.26 -19.55 -15.44
C GLU A 794 24.94 -19.86 -16.14
N VAL A 795 23.96 -18.96 -16.08
CA VAL A 795 22.62 -19.17 -16.64
C VAL A 795 22.33 -18.16 -17.74
N LEU A 796 22.25 -16.87 -17.38
CA LEU A 796 21.84 -15.83 -18.33
C LEU A 796 22.81 -15.64 -19.50
N ALA A 797 24.11 -15.91 -19.31
CA ALA A 797 25.10 -15.88 -20.38
C ALA A 797 24.86 -16.93 -21.49
N HIS A 798 24.03 -17.95 -21.22
CA HIS A 798 23.65 -18.98 -22.18
C HIS A 798 22.27 -18.76 -22.80
N CYS A 799 21.51 -17.75 -22.34
CA CYS A 799 20.18 -17.44 -22.84
C CYS A 799 20.21 -16.50 -24.06
N ASP A 800 19.20 -16.61 -24.93
CA ASP A 800 18.91 -15.57 -25.92
C ASP A 800 18.19 -14.40 -25.25
N LEU A 801 18.94 -13.35 -24.95
CA LEU A 801 18.45 -12.09 -24.39
C LEU A 801 18.32 -10.99 -25.45
N THR A 802 18.41 -11.34 -26.73
CA THR A 802 18.54 -10.34 -27.82
C THR A 802 17.29 -9.49 -27.98
N ASN A 803 16.12 -10.04 -27.65
CA ASN A 803 14.82 -9.36 -27.75
C ASN A 803 14.13 -9.11 -26.40
N GLY A 804 14.65 -9.68 -25.30
CA GLY A 804 14.05 -9.59 -23.97
C GLY A 804 14.52 -8.37 -23.19
N LEU A 805 13.60 -7.60 -22.61
CA LEU A 805 13.94 -6.50 -21.70
C LEU A 805 14.34 -7.07 -20.34
N VAL A 806 15.62 -7.02 -20.00
CA VAL A 806 16.14 -7.50 -18.72
C VAL A 806 16.05 -6.40 -17.68
N SER A 807 15.38 -6.69 -16.56
CA SER A 807 15.24 -5.74 -15.44
C SER A 807 16.28 -6.05 -14.36
N VAL A 808 17.00 -5.02 -13.91
CA VAL A 808 18.06 -5.15 -12.90
C VAL A 808 17.92 -4.11 -11.81
N GLY A 809 18.17 -4.52 -10.57
CA GLY A 809 18.30 -3.64 -9.42
C GLY A 809 19.75 -3.46 -8.98
N ARG A 810 19.94 -2.88 -7.79
CA ARG A 810 21.26 -2.56 -7.21
C ARG A 810 22.21 -3.76 -7.19
N GLU A 811 21.74 -4.91 -6.73
CA GLU A 811 22.58 -6.12 -6.58
C GLU A 811 23.02 -6.70 -7.94
N GLN A 812 22.20 -6.58 -8.99
CA GLN A 812 22.45 -7.17 -10.30
C GLN A 812 23.28 -6.29 -11.23
N VAL A 813 23.35 -4.97 -10.99
CA VAL A 813 24.07 -4.03 -11.87
C VAL A 813 25.53 -4.43 -12.04
N SER A 814 26.23 -4.75 -10.95
CA SER A 814 27.63 -5.17 -11.01
C SER A 814 27.84 -6.45 -11.84
N ALA A 815 26.83 -7.31 -11.91
CA ALA A 815 26.85 -8.61 -12.57
C ALA A 815 26.55 -8.52 -14.08
N LEU A 816 26.06 -7.38 -14.59
CA LEU A 816 25.87 -7.12 -16.02
C LEU A 816 27.16 -7.27 -16.84
N ARG A 817 28.34 -7.16 -16.22
CA ARG A 817 29.64 -7.44 -16.85
C ARG A 817 29.73 -8.83 -17.49
N HIS A 818 28.90 -9.77 -17.05
CA HIS A 818 28.83 -11.14 -17.58
C HIS A 818 27.90 -11.24 -18.81
N LEU A 819 27.14 -10.19 -19.14
CA LEU A 819 26.13 -10.16 -20.20
C LEU A 819 26.42 -9.07 -21.27
N PRO A 820 27.58 -9.12 -21.96
CA PRO A 820 27.99 -8.06 -22.90
C PRO A 820 27.10 -7.97 -24.15
N ALA A 821 26.37 -9.04 -24.49
CA ALA A 821 25.49 -9.11 -25.66
C ALA A 821 24.09 -8.51 -25.42
N LEU A 822 23.78 -8.11 -24.18
CA LEU A 822 22.46 -7.58 -23.83
C LEU A 822 22.19 -6.24 -24.54
N GLN A 823 21.03 -6.12 -25.18
CA GLN A 823 20.64 -4.93 -25.97
C GLN A 823 19.47 -4.15 -25.37
N HIS A 824 18.68 -4.77 -24.48
CA HIS A 824 17.49 -4.15 -23.89
C HIS A 824 17.56 -4.26 -22.37
N LEU A 825 17.76 -3.12 -21.70
CA LEU A 825 17.98 -3.04 -20.26
C LEU A 825 16.95 -2.14 -19.58
N ARG A 826 16.44 -2.57 -18.43
CA ARG A 826 15.66 -1.76 -17.49
C ARG A 826 16.37 -1.70 -16.14
N LEU A 827 16.71 -0.49 -15.70
CA LEU A 827 17.27 -0.23 -14.38
C LEU A 827 16.13 0.12 -13.41
N LEU A 828 16.03 -0.61 -12.30
CA LEU A 828 15.03 -0.45 -11.24
C LEU A 828 15.71 -0.04 -9.91
N GLY A 829 15.07 0.85 -9.16
CA GLY A 829 15.42 1.11 -7.75
C GLY A 829 16.65 2.01 -7.50
N ASP A 830 17.21 1.93 -6.30
CA ASP A 830 18.26 2.83 -5.78
C ASP A 830 19.68 2.39 -6.21
N VAL A 831 20.02 2.57 -7.49
CA VAL A 831 21.36 2.26 -8.02
C VAL A 831 22.24 3.53 -8.03
N GLU A 832 23.50 3.41 -7.61
CA GLU A 832 24.45 4.54 -7.57
C GLU A 832 24.95 4.96 -8.97
N ASP A 833 24.99 6.28 -9.22
CA ASP A 833 25.32 6.90 -10.52
C ASP A 833 26.67 6.42 -11.11
N THR A 834 27.68 6.21 -10.26
CA THR A 834 29.04 5.82 -10.67
C THR A 834 29.12 4.37 -11.18
N GLU A 835 28.39 3.45 -10.55
CA GLU A 835 28.36 2.04 -10.93
C GLU A 835 27.57 1.81 -12.22
N VAL A 836 26.46 2.55 -12.39
CA VAL A 836 25.68 2.55 -13.64
C VAL A 836 26.54 3.05 -14.80
N GLY A 837 27.21 4.19 -14.64
CA GLY A 837 28.02 4.78 -15.71
C GLY A 837 29.15 3.87 -16.20
N THR A 838 29.88 3.24 -15.27
CA THR A 838 30.99 2.33 -15.61
C THR A 838 30.50 1.05 -16.30
N THR A 839 29.32 0.55 -15.90
CA THR A 839 28.72 -0.66 -16.48
C THR A 839 28.18 -0.39 -17.88
N LEU A 840 27.38 0.68 -18.04
CA LEU A 840 26.83 1.08 -19.34
C LEU A 840 27.93 1.40 -20.37
N ALA A 841 29.08 1.92 -19.93
CA ALA A 841 30.20 2.20 -20.81
C ALA A 841 30.75 0.97 -21.57
N ARG A 842 30.48 -0.25 -21.08
CA ARG A 842 30.96 -1.51 -21.66
C ARG A 842 29.91 -2.23 -22.51
N MET A 843 28.69 -1.71 -22.59
CA MET A 843 27.57 -2.35 -23.27
C MET A 843 27.25 -1.64 -24.61
N ARG A 844 26.41 -2.26 -25.44
CA ARG A 844 25.85 -1.65 -26.66
C ARG A 844 24.35 -1.84 -26.71
N LEU A 845 23.63 -0.99 -26.00
CA LEU A 845 22.19 -1.04 -25.83
C LEU A 845 21.46 -0.42 -27.02
N ARG A 846 20.34 -1.03 -27.39
CA ARG A 846 19.31 -0.49 -28.30
C ARG A 846 18.15 0.14 -27.54
N THR A 847 17.80 -0.42 -26.39
CA THR A 847 16.76 0.08 -25.49
C THR A 847 17.30 0.22 -24.08
N LEU A 848 17.05 1.38 -23.47
CA LEU A 848 17.32 1.63 -22.06
C LEU A 848 16.06 2.19 -21.40
N VAL A 849 15.68 1.60 -20.27
CA VAL A 849 14.59 2.07 -19.41
C VAL A 849 15.19 2.41 -18.06
N LEU A 850 15.08 3.67 -17.65
CA LEU A 850 15.48 4.17 -16.34
C LEU A 850 14.21 4.33 -15.51
N ASP A 851 14.12 3.63 -14.38
CA ASP A 851 12.96 3.64 -13.49
C ASP A 851 13.43 3.69 -12.02
N THR A 852 13.92 4.86 -11.62
CA THR A 852 14.70 5.04 -10.38
C THR A 852 14.43 6.39 -9.73
N ALA A 853 14.00 6.43 -8.47
CA ALA A 853 13.60 7.66 -7.78
C ALA A 853 14.76 8.57 -7.33
N ARG A 854 15.97 8.03 -7.15
CA ARG A 854 17.14 8.76 -6.59
C ARG A 854 18.17 9.24 -7.60
N LEU A 855 18.02 8.91 -8.88
CA LEU A 855 19.01 9.25 -9.91
C LEU A 855 19.01 10.78 -10.07
N THR A 856 20.12 11.42 -9.71
CA THR A 856 20.25 12.89 -9.71
C THR A 856 20.77 13.43 -11.03
N SER A 857 21.49 12.59 -11.78
CA SER A 857 22.07 12.94 -13.07
C SER A 857 22.01 11.74 -14.02
N LEU A 858 21.73 11.99 -15.31
CA LEU A 858 21.79 10.92 -16.30
C LEU A 858 23.21 10.36 -16.41
N PRO A 859 23.38 9.02 -16.47
CA PRO A 859 24.69 8.43 -16.65
C PRO A 859 25.32 8.88 -17.98
N PRO A 860 26.65 8.86 -18.11
CA PRO A 860 27.31 9.22 -19.36
C PRO A 860 26.94 8.24 -20.48
N LEU A 861 26.01 8.63 -21.35
CA LEU A 861 25.48 7.80 -22.45
C LEU A 861 26.28 7.91 -23.77
N SER A 862 27.46 8.54 -23.75
CA SER A 862 28.27 8.78 -24.96
C SER A 862 28.67 7.51 -25.71
N THR A 863 28.89 6.41 -24.99
CA THR A 863 29.20 5.08 -25.56
C THR A 863 28.03 4.46 -26.32
N GLN A 864 26.80 4.90 -26.03
CA GLN A 864 25.56 4.42 -26.64
C GLN A 864 25.07 5.31 -27.78
N ALA A 865 25.83 6.35 -28.14
CA ALA A 865 25.41 7.42 -29.05
C ALA A 865 24.90 6.93 -30.41
N GLU A 866 25.46 5.84 -30.93
CA GLU A 866 25.16 5.28 -32.25
C GLU A 866 24.23 4.04 -32.20
N THR A 867 23.96 3.49 -31.00
CA THR A 867 23.20 2.24 -30.85
C THR A 867 21.85 2.43 -30.19
N LEU A 868 21.73 3.37 -29.25
CA LEU A 868 20.52 3.55 -28.45
C LEU A 868 19.43 4.23 -29.29
N SER A 869 18.39 3.47 -29.59
CA SER A 869 17.25 3.92 -30.41
C SER A 869 16.02 4.24 -29.58
N HIS A 870 15.89 3.61 -28.41
CA HIS A 870 14.76 3.75 -27.50
C HIS A 870 15.27 4.08 -26.09
N LEU A 871 14.79 5.19 -25.53
CA LEU A 871 15.06 5.58 -24.14
C LEU A 871 13.75 5.88 -23.43
N SER A 872 13.58 5.30 -22.24
CA SER A 872 12.46 5.57 -21.34
C SER A 872 13.01 6.07 -20.01
N ILE A 873 12.45 7.17 -19.49
CA ILE A 873 12.83 7.74 -18.19
C ILE A 873 11.55 7.89 -17.36
N HIS A 874 11.41 7.03 -16.36
CA HIS A 874 10.25 6.97 -15.48
C HIS A 874 10.66 7.15 -14.03
N GLY A 875 9.83 7.80 -13.22
CA GLY A 875 10.08 7.93 -11.79
C GLY A 875 11.36 8.69 -11.37
N CYS A 876 12.17 9.21 -12.30
CA CYS A 876 13.45 9.89 -12.03
C CYS A 876 13.30 11.36 -11.62
N LEU A 877 12.54 11.63 -10.56
CA LEU A 877 12.13 12.98 -10.15
C LEU A 877 13.29 13.89 -9.73
N ALA A 878 14.44 13.33 -9.34
CA ALA A 878 15.61 14.06 -8.90
C ALA A 878 16.59 14.45 -10.04
N VAL A 879 16.34 14.02 -11.28
CA VAL A 879 17.20 14.38 -12.41
C VAL A 879 17.06 15.87 -12.71
N GLU A 880 18.17 16.62 -12.65
CA GLU A 880 18.19 18.06 -12.93
C GLU A 880 18.79 18.41 -14.30
N ASP A 881 19.40 17.45 -15.01
CA ASP A 881 20.07 17.69 -16.30
C ASP A 881 19.80 16.58 -17.33
N LEU A 882 19.41 17.00 -18.54
CA LEU A 882 19.18 16.13 -19.71
C LEU A 882 20.22 16.36 -20.84
N ALA A 883 21.25 17.17 -20.61
CA ALA A 883 22.32 17.40 -21.57
C ALA A 883 22.97 16.11 -22.13
N PRO A 884 23.14 15.01 -21.34
CA PRO A 884 23.67 13.75 -21.87
C PRO A 884 22.87 13.15 -23.04
N LEU A 885 21.58 13.50 -23.18
CA LEU A 885 20.74 13.04 -24.30
C LEU A 885 21.14 13.64 -25.65
N ALA A 886 21.76 14.83 -25.65
CA ALA A 886 22.14 15.52 -26.89
C ALA A 886 23.19 14.75 -27.70
N VAL A 887 23.95 13.86 -27.04
CA VAL A 887 25.00 13.03 -27.65
C VAL A 887 24.40 11.83 -28.41
N LEU A 888 23.13 11.48 -28.17
CA LEU A 888 22.48 10.30 -28.74
C LEU A 888 21.99 10.54 -30.18
N THR A 889 22.84 10.26 -31.16
CA THR A 889 22.55 10.45 -32.58
C THR A 889 21.56 9.43 -33.17
N ALA A 890 21.49 8.22 -32.61
CA ALA A 890 20.62 7.14 -33.07
C ALA A 890 19.23 7.14 -32.41
N LEU A 891 18.96 8.04 -31.45
CA LEU A 891 17.73 8.02 -30.67
C LEU A 891 16.52 8.41 -31.53
N THR A 892 15.57 7.49 -31.67
CA THR A 892 14.33 7.72 -32.44
C THR A 892 13.10 7.81 -31.55
N ASN A 893 13.13 7.18 -30.37
CA ASN A 893 12.00 7.09 -29.46
C ASN A 893 12.44 7.52 -28.06
N LEU A 894 11.76 8.53 -27.52
CA LEU A 894 11.95 9.00 -26.15
C LEU A 894 10.60 8.94 -25.44
N THR A 895 10.59 8.29 -24.28
CA THR A 895 9.48 8.31 -23.34
C THR A 895 9.96 8.91 -22.04
N MET A 896 9.18 9.82 -21.46
CA MET A 896 9.53 10.44 -20.19
C MET A 896 8.30 10.82 -19.38
N ASP A 897 8.42 10.79 -18.07
CA ASP A 897 7.44 11.38 -17.17
C ASP A 897 7.69 12.89 -17.04
N ALA A 898 6.62 13.68 -16.96
CA ALA A 898 6.68 15.14 -16.88
C ALA A 898 6.00 15.66 -15.60
N MET A 899 6.48 15.16 -14.46
CA MET A 899 6.05 15.57 -13.12
C MET A 899 7.02 16.59 -12.50
N GLY A 900 6.49 17.57 -11.75
CA GLY A 900 7.30 18.48 -10.94
C GLY A 900 8.35 19.27 -11.74
N GLN A 901 9.62 19.18 -11.32
CA GLN A 901 10.73 19.93 -11.93
C GLN A 901 11.13 19.40 -13.33
N GLN A 902 10.77 18.16 -13.71
CA GLN A 902 11.17 17.57 -15.00
C GLN A 902 10.59 18.29 -16.23
N LEU A 903 9.44 18.97 -16.08
CA LEU A 903 8.86 19.82 -17.15
C LEU A 903 9.83 20.91 -17.61
N SER A 904 10.61 21.48 -16.69
CA SER A 904 11.60 22.52 -16.98
C SER A 904 12.80 22.02 -17.78
N LEU A 905 13.00 20.70 -17.83
CA LEU A 905 14.13 20.06 -18.52
C LEU A 905 13.78 19.67 -19.96
N LEU A 906 12.49 19.55 -20.27
CA LEU A 906 12.03 19.20 -21.62
C LEU A 906 12.65 20.07 -22.71
N PRO A 907 12.83 21.40 -22.58
CA PRO A 907 13.45 22.21 -23.62
C PRO A 907 14.83 21.70 -24.08
N ALA A 908 15.60 21.06 -23.20
CA ALA A 908 16.89 20.47 -23.55
C ALA A 908 16.76 19.37 -24.62
N THR A 909 15.64 18.63 -24.63
CA THR A 909 15.39 17.52 -25.58
C THR A 909 15.18 17.99 -27.02
N SER A 910 14.81 19.26 -27.24
CA SER A 910 14.55 19.82 -28.57
C SER A 910 15.75 19.77 -29.53
N HIS A 911 16.97 19.62 -28.98
CA HIS A 911 18.21 19.51 -29.73
C HIS A 911 18.44 18.12 -30.34
N ILE A 912 17.62 17.11 -29.98
CA ILE A 912 17.74 15.74 -30.48
C ILE A 912 17.20 15.67 -31.92
N ARG A 913 18.11 15.69 -32.89
CA ARG A 913 17.78 15.77 -34.32
C ARG A 913 17.16 14.49 -34.90
N GLY A 914 17.37 13.34 -34.26
CA GLY A 914 16.90 12.03 -34.73
C GLY A 914 15.50 11.64 -34.26
N LEU A 915 14.88 12.41 -33.36
CA LEU A 915 13.69 11.97 -32.62
C LEU A 915 12.45 11.93 -33.52
N LYS A 916 11.83 10.75 -33.63
CA LYS A 916 10.62 10.49 -34.45
C LYS A 916 9.37 10.29 -33.60
N ARG A 917 9.52 9.73 -32.40
CA ARG A 917 8.43 9.48 -31.45
C ARG A 917 8.78 10.07 -30.09
N LEU A 918 7.87 10.87 -29.54
CA LEU A 918 7.96 11.40 -28.19
C LEU A 918 6.72 10.97 -27.41
N ASN A 919 6.91 10.36 -26.25
CA ASN A 919 5.85 10.07 -25.30
C ASN A 919 6.12 10.81 -23.98
N VAL A 920 5.17 11.62 -23.57
CA VAL A 920 5.23 12.39 -22.33
C VAL A 920 4.10 11.92 -21.44
N ASN A 921 4.42 11.19 -20.37
CA ASN A 921 3.44 10.73 -19.40
C ASN A 921 3.35 11.71 -18.23
N ASN A 922 2.23 11.69 -17.52
CA ASN A 922 2.03 12.48 -16.29
C ASN A 922 2.39 13.97 -16.42
N ALA A 923 2.15 14.59 -17.58
CA ALA A 923 2.41 16.00 -17.77
C ALA A 923 1.62 16.83 -16.75
N GLY A 924 2.32 17.73 -16.04
CA GLY A 924 1.76 18.74 -15.12
C GLY A 924 0.83 19.76 -15.81
N PRO A 925 0.61 20.97 -15.25
CA PRO A 925 -0.60 21.74 -15.54
C PRO A 925 -0.65 22.30 -16.98
N GLY A 926 -1.26 21.54 -17.90
CA GLY A 926 -2.46 22.02 -18.58
C GLY A 926 -2.33 22.76 -19.92
N ARG A 927 -1.22 22.68 -20.67
CA ARG A 927 -1.10 23.19 -22.07
C ARG A 927 -0.11 22.39 -22.92
N LEU A 928 -0.41 22.20 -24.20
CA LEU A 928 0.51 21.57 -25.15
C LEU A 928 1.65 22.54 -25.55
N SER A 929 1.41 23.85 -25.49
CA SER A 929 2.41 24.88 -25.82
C SER A 929 3.62 24.92 -24.89
N GLU A 930 3.50 24.34 -23.70
CA GLU A 930 4.60 24.20 -22.74
C GLU A 930 5.57 23.08 -23.11
N LEU A 931 5.16 22.17 -24.01
CA LEU A 931 6.05 21.16 -24.56
C LEU A 931 6.90 21.75 -25.69
N PRO A 932 8.23 21.57 -25.66
CA PRO A 932 9.10 22.08 -26.70
C PRO A 932 8.86 21.31 -28.00
N ALA A 933 8.49 22.03 -29.04
CA ALA A 933 8.20 21.43 -30.33
C ALA A 933 9.47 20.86 -30.99
N HIS A 934 9.42 19.57 -31.34
CA HIS A 934 10.51 18.91 -32.02
C HIS A 934 10.27 18.89 -33.53
N SER A 935 11.27 19.31 -34.30
CA SER A 935 11.12 19.49 -35.75
C SER A 935 10.91 18.18 -36.53
N MET A 936 11.39 17.05 -36.02
CA MET A 936 11.36 15.74 -36.69
C MET A 936 10.34 14.74 -36.11
N VAL A 937 9.70 15.06 -34.98
CA VAL A 937 8.74 14.17 -34.33
C VAL A 937 7.49 14.03 -35.19
N ARG A 938 7.15 12.78 -35.51
CA ARG A 938 5.98 12.41 -36.32
C ARG A 938 4.84 11.84 -35.49
N HIS A 939 5.17 11.26 -34.34
CA HIS A 939 4.22 10.69 -33.38
C HIS A 939 4.45 11.32 -32.01
N LEU A 940 3.42 11.99 -31.50
CA LEU A 940 3.42 12.54 -30.15
C LEU A 940 2.35 11.83 -29.34
N SER A 941 2.71 11.41 -28.14
CA SER A 941 1.80 10.84 -27.15
C SER A 941 1.90 11.67 -25.88
N VAL A 942 0.77 12.14 -25.37
CA VAL A 942 0.72 12.95 -24.15
C VAL A 942 -0.31 12.35 -23.19
N GLY A 943 0.18 11.88 -22.05
CA GLY A 943 -0.62 11.52 -20.90
C GLY A 943 -0.57 12.61 -19.84
N SER A 944 -1.74 13.07 -19.42
CA SER A 944 -1.89 14.09 -18.37
C SER A 944 -2.98 13.66 -17.40
N SER A 945 -2.86 14.07 -16.14
CA SER A 945 -3.91 13.88 -15.12
C SER A 945 -5.05 14.91 -15.23
N HIS A 946 -4.87 15.91 -16.11
CA HIS A 946 -5.82 17.00 -16.35
C HIS A 946 -6.12 17.13 -17.84
N PRO A 947 -7.30 17.66 -18.24
CA PRO A 947 -7.64 17.88 -19.64
C PRO A 947 -6.61 18.78 -20.34
N LEU A 948 -6.06 18.32 -21.47
CA LEU A 948 -4.99 19.00 -22.21
C LEU A 948 -5.56 19.88 -23.35
N PRO A 949 -5.42 21.21 -23.29
CA PRO A 949 -5.67 22.11 -24.43
C PRO A 949 -4.66 21.88 -25.55
N MET A 950 -5.10 22.03 -26.80
CA MET A 950 -4.31 21.76 -28.00
C MET A 950 -3.55 22.99 -28.54
N ASP A 951 -3.17 23.91 -27.66
CA ASP A 951 -2.48 25.13 -28.01
C ASP A 951 -1.02 24.85 -28.47
N GLY A 952 -0.53 25.60 -29.44
CA GLY A 952 0.85 25.43 -29.92
C GLY A 952 1.11 24.20 -30.81
N LEU A 953 0.07 23.44 -31.21
CA LEU A 953 0.17 22.36 -32.22
C LEU A 953 0.91 22.80 -33.49
N GLY A 954 0.72 24.06 -33.93
CA GLY A 954 1.38 24.63 -35.11
C GLY A 954 2.92 24.66 -35.06
N ALA A 955 3.51 24.58 -33.88
CA ALA A 955 4.96 24.50 -33.73
C ALA A 955 5.52 23.13 -34.16
N TRP A 956 4.70 22.07 -34.18
CA TRP A 956 5.10 20.69 -34.48
C TRP A 956 5.06 20.38 -35.98
N LYS A 957 6.03 20.92 -36.73
CA LYS A 957 6.03 20.92 -38.20
C LYS A 957 5.96 19.53 -38.86
N SER A 958 6.44 18.46 -38.22
CA SER A 958 6.45 17.10 -38.80
C SER A 958 5.40 16.15 -38.21
N LEU A 959 4.52 16.65 -37.34
CA LEU A 959 3.57 15.81 -36.61
C LEU A 959 2.47 15.28 -37.53
N THR A 960 2.28 13.97 -37.51
CA THR A 960 1.28 13.25 -38.34
C THR A 960 0.29 12.43 -37.51
N SER A 961 0.66 12.13 -36.26
CA SER A 961 -0.07 11.24 -35.36
C SER A 961 -0.01 11.80 -33.95
N LEU A 962 -1.16 11.95 -33.30
CA LEU A 962 -1.28 12.44 -31.93
C LEU A 962 -2.11 11.48 -31.07
N SER A 963 -1.60 11.13 -29.90
CA SER A 963 -2.32 10.36 -28.88
C SER A 963 -2.47 11.20 -27.62
N VAL A 964 -3.70 11.36 -27.11
CA VAL A 964 -3.98 12.13 -25.89
C VAL A 964 -4.82 11.30 -24.92
N TYR A 965 -4.30 11.14 -23.70
CA TYR A 965 -4.90 10.27 -22.68
C TYR A 965 -5.86 11.01 -21.72
N ALA A 966 -5.87 12.35 -21.75
CA ALA A 966 -6.88 13.16 -21.08
C ALA A 966 -7.16 14.41 -21.94
N PRO A 967 -7.95 14.29 -23.01
CA PRO A 967 -8.20 15.42 -23.90
C PRO A 967 -8.96 16.54 -23.19
N GLY A 968 -8.64 17.78 -23.56
CA GLY A 968 -9.44 18.97 -23.27
C GLY A 968 -10.87 18.90 -23.86
N PRO A 969 -11.66 19.97 -23.71
CA PRO A 969 -12.93 20.10 -24.41
C PRO A 969 -12.78 19.81 -25.92
N LEU A 970 -13.67 19.00 -26.48
CA LEU A 970 -13.52 18.52 -27.87
C LEU A 970 -13.45 19.67 -28.88
N ASP A 971 -14.16 20.78 -28.64
CA ASP A 971 -14.13 21.95 -29.52
C ASP A 971 -12.73 22.57 -29.65
N ASP A 972 -12.00 22.68 -28.53
CA ASP A 972 -10.62 23.17 -28.52
C ASP A 972 -9.69 22.21 -29.24
N VAL A 973 -9.92 20.91 -29.03
CA VAL A 973 -9.18 19.84 -29.68
C VAL A 973 -9.35 19.90 -31.20
N LEU A 974 -10.60 19.99 -31.67
CA LEU A 974 -10.95 20.09 -33.08
C LEU A 974 -10.45 21.40 -33.70
N ALA A 975 -10.53 22.53 -32.98
CA ALA A 975 -9.99 23.80 -33.42
C ALA A 975 -8.48 23.72 -33.70
N GLY A 976 -7.71 23.11 -32.79
CA GLY A 976 -6.27 22.90 -32.97
C GLY A 976 -5.94 22.02 -34.19
N PHE A 977 -6.78 21.03 -34.51
CA PHE A 977 -6.60 20.19 -35.71
C PHE A 977 -6.96 20.89 -37.01
N ARG A 978 -7.98 21.77 -37.01
CA ARG A 978 -8.33 22.57 -38.20
C ARG A 978 -7.17 23.47 -38.62
N GLU A 979 -6.42 23.98 -37.65
CA GLU A 979 -5.21 24.77 -37.88
C GLU A 979 -4.01 23.92 -38.34
N ASN A 980 -4.08 22.59 -38.20
CA ASN A 980 -2.97 21.65 -38.44
C ASN A 980 -3.37 20.47 -39.33
N SER A 981 -3.56 20.75 -40.62
CA SER A 981 -3.99 19.77 -41.63
C SER A 981 -3.02 18.61 -41.92
N ARG A 982 -1.85 18.57 -41.28
CA ARG A 982 -0.84 17.50 -41.42
C ARG A 982 -1.15 16.27 -40.56
N ILE A 983 -1.95 16.44 -39.50
CA ILE A 983 -2.26 15.35 -38.58
C ILE A 983 -3.37 14.50 -39.20
N THR A 984 -3.05 13.23 -39.41
CA THR A 984 -3.93 12.27 -40.09
C THR A 984 -4.39 11.14 -39.17
N ARG A 985 -3.74 10.97 -38.01
CA ARG A 985 -4.09 9.94 -37.02
C ARG A 985 -4.28 10.55 -35.63
N LEU A 986 -5.36 10.18 -34.97
CA LEU A 986 -5.73 10.66 -33.65
C LEU A 986 -6.15 9.50 -32.75
N LEU A 987 -5.59 9.42 -31.55
CA LEU A 987 -6.05 8.53 -30.50
C LEU A 987 -6.47 9.35 -29.28
N LEU A 988 -7.68 9.11 -28.80
CA LEU A 988 -8.24 9.68 -27.57
C LEU A 988 -8.68 8.54 -26.66
N THR A 989 -8.31 8.59 -25.39
CA THR A 989 -8.78 7.62 -24.38
C THR A 989 -10.15 7.99 -23.80
N ALA A 990 -10.57 9.24 -23.94
CA ALA A 990 -11.89 9.74 -23.59
C ALA A 990 -12.47 10.47 -24.81
N PHE A 991 -13.75 10.25 -25.10
CA PHE A 991 -14.46 10.95 -26.17
C PHE A 991 -15.85 11.33 -25.65
N PRO A 992 -16.24 12.62 -25.70
CA PRO A 992 -17.57 13.02 -25.26
C PRO A 992 -18.54 12.62 -26.37
N TRP A 993 -19.35 11.59 -26.12
CA TRP A 993 -20.38 11.14 -27.06
C TRP A 993 -21.69 11.94 -26.89
N ALA A 994 -21.99 12.42 -25.67
CA ALA A 994 -23.12 13.29 -25.37
C ALA A 994 -22.71 14.79 -25.27
N GLY A 995 -22.95 15.58 -26.32
CA GLY A 995 -22.70 17.04 -26.29
C GLY A 995 -23.21 17.78 -27.54
N PRO A 996 -23.39 19.12 -27.48
CA PRO A 996 -23.83 19.90 -28.64
C PRO A 996 -22.66 20.13 -29.62
N PHE A 997 -22.46 19.21 -30.58
CA PHE A 997 -21.41 19.34 -31.62
C PHE A 997 -21.74 20.32 -32.74
N ALA A 998 -22.89 21.01 -32.69
CA ALA A 998 -23.39 21.86 -33.78
C ALA A 998 -22.47 23.07 -34.10
N SER A 999 -21.61 23.49 -33.17
CA SER A 999 -20.60 24.55 -33.34
C SER A 999 -19.22 24.04 -33.76
N ALA A 1000 -18.99 22.72 -33.73
CA ALA A 1000 -17.71 22.12 -34.03
C ALA A 1000 -17.53 21.95 -35.55
N GLY A 1001 -16.83 22.88 -36.21
CA GLY A 1001 -16.49 22.74 -37.64
C GLY A 1001 -15.71 21.45 -37.96
N ALA A 1002 -15.92 20.89 -39.17
CA ALA A 1002 -15.31 19.63 -39.60
C ALA A 1002 -13.77 19.66 -39.68
N VAL A 1003 -13.14 18.51 -39.46
CA VAL A 1003 -11.69 18.28 -39.56
C VAL A 1003 -11.41 17.26 -40.70
N PRO A 1004 -11.23 17.73 -41.95
CA PRO A 1004 -11.06 16.85 -43.10
C PRO A 1004 -9.66 16.22 -43.22
N SER A 1005 -8.69 16.63 -42.41
CA SER A 1005 -7.34 16.07 -42.44
C SER A 1005 -7.23 14.68 -41.80
N LEU A 1006 -8.18 14.31 -40.95
CA LEU A 1006 -8.11 13.09 -40.15
C LEU A 1006 -8.56 11.87 -40.96
N ARG A 1007 -7.67 10.87 -41.08
CA ARG A 1007 -7.92 9.61 -41.80
C ARG A 1007 -8.08 8.40 -40.88
N SER A 1008 -7.52 8.46 -39.67
CA SER A 1008 -7.60 7.39 -38.67
C SER A 1008 -7.91 7.94 -37.28
N LEU A 1009 -8.89 7.35 -36.62
CA LEU A 1009 -9.37 7.76 -35.29
C LEU A 1009 -9.48 6.53 -34.37
N THR A 1010 -8.95 6.64 -33.16
CA THR A 1010 -9.13 5.66 -32.09
C THR A 1010 -9.79 6.34 -30.89
N VAL A 1011 -10.94 5.84 -30.44
CA VAL A 1011 -11.74 6.41 -29.34
C VAL A 1011 -12.34 5.30 -28.47
N PRO A 1012 -12.69 5.56 -27.20
CA PRO A 1012 -13.54 4.65 -26.44
C PRO A 1012 -14.90 4.47 -27.12
N ALA A 1013 -15.45 3.26 -27.07
CA ALA A 1013 -16.79 2.97 -27.54
C ALA A 1013 -17.84 3.74 -26.71
N PRO A 1014 -18.96 4.18 -27.32
CA PRO A 1014 -20.08 4.78 -26.59
C PRO A 1014 -20.70 3.79 -25.60
N GLN A 1015 -21.23 4.28 -24.48
CA GLN A 1015 -21.73 3.43 -23.39
C GLN A 1015 -23.26 3.42 -23.26
N ASN A 1016 -23.98 4.46 -23.73
CA ASN A 1016 -25.41 4.67 -23.43
C ASN A 1016 -26.28 4.99 -24.67
N GLY A 1017 -26.23 4.17 -25.73
CA GLY A 1017 -27.05 4.40 -26.94
C GLY A 1017 -26.72 5.70 -27.69
N GLU A 1018 -25.50 6.20 -27.50
CA GLU A 1018 -25.01 7.43 -28.12
C GLU A 1018 -24.65 7.17 -29.59
N ASP A 1019 -24.96 8.13 -30.47
CA ASP A 1019 -24.97 7.90 -31.92
C ASP A 1019 -23.57 8.03 -32.56
N VAL A 1020 -23.02 6.92 -33.04
CA VAL A 1020 -21.72 6.90 -33.74
C VAL A 1020 -21.75 7.71 -35.06
N SER A 1021 -22.92 8.01 -35.62
CA SER A 1021 -23.07 8.80 -36.85
C SER A 1021 -22.47 10.21 -36.75
N LEU A 1022 -22.37 10.76 -35.54
CA LEU A 1022 -21.78 12.10 -35.31
C LEU A 1022 -20.34 12.21 -35.80
N LEU A 1023 -19.59 11.10 -35.83
CA LEU A 1023 -18.22 11.07 -36.34
C LEU A 1023 -18.13 11.46 -37.82
N ARG A 1024 -19.17 11.18 -38.61
CA ARG A 1024 -19.21 11.52 -40.04
C ARG A 1024 -19.28 13.04 -40.27
N GLY A 1025 -19.97 13.76 -39.39
CA GLY A 1025 -20.05 15.22 -39.45
C GLY A 1025 -18.73 15.89 -39.03
N LEU A 1026 -18.06 15.32 -38.03
CA LEU A 1026 -16.81 15.85 -37.49
C LEU A 1026 -15.59 15.50 -38.35
N PHE A 1027 -15.55 14.30 -38.93
CA PHE A 1027 -14.39 13.75 -39.65
C PHE A 1027 -14.79 13.17 -41.02
N PRO A 1028 -15.11 14.02 -42.01
CA PRO A 1028 -15.70 13.57 -43.27
C PRO A 1028 -14.81 12.63 -44.11
N GLU A 1029 -13.48 12.73 -43.95
CA GLU A 1029 -12.47 11.96 -44.70
C GLU A 1029 -11.91 10.75 -43.92
N LEU A 1030 -12.57 10.34 -42.83
CA LEU A 1030 -12.13 9.23 -42.00
C LEU A 1030 -12.22 7.90 -42.78
N ALA A 1031 -11.11 7.16 -42.81
CA ALA A 1031 -11.01 5.87 -43.49
C ALA A 1031 -10.89 4.68 -42.52
N VAL A 1032 -10.36 4.93 -41.30
CA VAL A 1032 -10.17 3.90 -40.27
C VAL A 1032 -10.68 4.40 -38.92
N LEU A 1033 -11.60 3.67 -38.30
CA LEU A 1033 -12.13 3.92 -36.96
C LEU A 1033 -11.79 2.74 -36.05
N THR A 1034 -11.19 2.98 -34.89
CA THR A 1034 -10.98 1.97 -33.85
C THR A 1034 -11.78 2.33 -32.60
N LEU A 1035 -12.69 1.45 -32.18
CA LEU A 1035 -13.50 1.59 -30.98
C LEU A 1035 -12.94 0.69 -29.87
N ARG A 1036 -12.63 1.26 -28.72
CA ARG A 1036 -12.13 0.52 -27.54
C ARG A 1036 -13.26 0.29 -26.54
N THR A 1037 -13.62 -0.96 -26.27
CA THR A 1037 -14.74 -1.29 -25.38
C THR A 1037 -14.29 -1.44 -23.92
N ALA A 1038 -15.16 -1.10 -22.98
CA ALA A 1038 -14.95 -1.27 -21.53
C ALA A 1038 -15.67 -2.54 -21.01
N VAL A 1039 -15.35 -2.96 -19.77
CA VAL A 1039 -15.85 -4.20 -19.12
C VAL A 1039 -17.38 -4.34 -19.20
N ASP A 1040 -18.10 -3.23 -18.98
CA ASP A 1040 -19.56 -3.24 -18.81
C ASP A 1040 -20.32 -2.72 -20.03
N THR A 1041 -19.75 -2.79 -21.24
CA THR A 1041 -20.45 -2.30 -22.45
C THR A 1041 -21.53 -3.31 -22.85
N PRO A 1042 -22.84 -3.02 -22.66
CA PRO A 1042 -23.89 -4.05 -22.75
C PRO A 1042 -24.16 -4.49 -24.20
N GLU A 1043 -24.15 -3.56 -25.15
CA GLU A 1043 -24.37 -3.78 -26.58
C GLU A 1043 -23.85 -2.57 -27.36
N LEU A 1044 -23.15 -2.79 -28.49
CA LEU A 1044 -22.60 -1.71 -29.33
C LEU A 1044 -23.25 -1.70 -30.71
N ASP A 1045 -24.00 -0.62 -31.00
CA ASP A 1045 -24.68 -0.46 -32.30
C ASP A 1045 -23.76 0.17 -33.36
N LEU A 1046 -23.41 -0.63 -34.38
CA LEU A 1046 -22.60 -0.20 -35.52
C LEU A 1046 -23.44 0.11 -36.76
N THR A 1047 -24.76 -0.10 -36.73
CA THR A 1047 -25.69 0.14 -37.84
C THR A 1047 -25.54 1.54 -38.47
N PRO A 1048 -25.33 2.63 -37.70
CA PRO A 1048 -25.12 3.97 -38.27
C PRO A 1048 -23.88 4.08 -39.19
N LEU A 1049 -22.88 3.20 -39.03
CA LEU A 1049 -21.65 3.20 -39.82
C LEU A 1049 -21.81 2.53 -41.20
N LEU A 1050 -22.91 1.81 -41.43
CA LEU A 1050 -23.20 1.17 -42.72
C LEU A 1050 -23.34 2.19 -43.85
N ALA A 1051 -23.87 3.37 -43.54
CA ALA A 1051 -24.04 4.48 -44.48
C ALA A 1051 -22.71 5.12 -44.95
N TRP A 1052 -21.55 4.61 -44.50
CA TRP A 1052 -20.22 5.14 -44.81
C TRP A 1052 -19.33 4.10 -45.53
N PRO A 1053 -19.53 3.86 -46.84
CA PRO A 1053 -19.01 2.67 -47.55
C PRO A 1053 -17.49 2.51 -47.57
N GLY A 1054 -16.72 3.57 -47.37
CA GLY A 1054 -15.25 3.55 -47.35
C GLY A 1054 -14.60 3.35 -45.97
N LEU A 1055 -15.37 3.30 -44.89
CA LEU A 1055 -14.84 3.22 -43.52
C LEU A 1055 -14.53 1.77 -43.11
N ARG A 1056 -13.30 1.52 -42.66
CA ARG A 1056 -12.90 0.30 -41.94
C ARG A 1056 -13.03 0.52 -40.44
N VAL A 1057 -13.66 -0.43 -39.75
CA VAL A 1057 -13.96 -0.36 -38.32
C VAL A 1057 -13.23 -1.48 -37.60
N THR A 1058 -12.50 -1.15 -36.54
CA THR A 1058 -11.87 -2.12 -35.65
C THR A 1058 -12.46 -1.99 -34.26
N VAL A 1059 -13.03 -3.07 -33.73
CA VAL A 1059 -13.49 -3.12 -32.33
C VAL A 1059 -12.43 -3.85 -31.52
N ARG A 1060 -11.84 -3.14 -30.55
CA ARG A 1060 -10.82 -3.67 -29.65
C ARG A 1060 -11.43 -3.93 -28.28
N SER A 1061 -11.57 -5.20 -27.93
CA SER A 1061 -11.98 -5.64 -26.59
C SER A 1061 -10.77 -6.02 -25.77
N GLY A 1062 -10.68 -5.49 -24.55
CA GLY A 1062 -9.67 -5.89 -23.57
C GLY A 1062 -9.87 -7.30 -22.99
N PHE A 1063 -10.87 -8.05 -23.47
CA PHE A 1063 -11.34 -9.30 -22.87
C PHE A 1063 -11.58 -10.38 -23.94
N HIS A 1064 -11.64 -11.64 -23.50
CA HIS A 1064 -11.80 -12.81 -24.37
C HIS A 1064 -13.10 -12.83 -25.20
N GLN A 1065 -14.12 -12.07 -24.81
CA GLN A 1065 -15.37 -11.92 -25.58
C GLN A 1065 -15.63 -10.43 -25.85
N PRO A 1066 -15.84 -10.04 -27.12
CA PRO A 1066 -16.30 -8.70 -27.47
C PRO A 1066 -17.78 -8.52 -27.07
N PRO A 1067 -18.25 -7.30 -26.81
CA PRO A 1067 -19.67 -7.06 -26.56
C PRO A 1067 -20.51 -7.43 -27.80
N PRO A 1068 -21.81 -7.70 -27.65
CA PRO A 1068 -22.70 -7.92 -28.78
C PRO A 1068 -22.64 -6.71 -29.74
N LEU A 1069 -22.39 -6.97 -31.03
CA LEU A 1069 -22.24 -5.94 -32.05
C LEU A 1069 -23.45 -5.95 -33.00
N LEU A 1070 -24.35 -4.99 -32.87
CA LEU A 1070 -25.47 -4.80 -33.82
C LEU A 1070 -24.95 -4.23 -35.15
N GLY A 1071 -25.47 -4.74 -36.27
CA GLY A 1071 -25.05 -4.34 -37.62
C GLY A 1071 -23.68 -4.88 -38.05
N SER A 1072 -23.08 -5.80 -37.28
CA SER A 1072 -21.77 -6.39 -37.56
C SER A 1072 -21.75 -7.26 -38.82
N ASP A 1073 -22.78 -8.08 -39.04
CA ASP A 1073 -22.94 -8.94 -40.22
C ASP A 1073 -22.98 -8.12 -41.54
N GLU A 1074 -23.54 -6.92 -41.48
CA GLU A 1074 -23.75 -6.03 -42.62
C GLU A 1074 -22.49 -5.22 -42.98
N LEU A 1075 -21.54 -5.06 -42.03
CA LEU A 1075 -20.24 -4.45 -42.28
C LEU A 1075 -19.26 -5.42 -42.98
N GLY A 1076 -19.43 -6.74 -42.80
CA GLY A 1076 -18.61 -7.77 -43.46
C GLY A 1076 -17.10 -7.53 -43.29
N ASP A 1077 -16.36 -7.60 -44.41
CA ASP A 1077 -14.89 -7.41 -44.47
C ASP A 1077 -14.39 -6.04 -43.99
N ARG A 1078 -15.29 -5.08 -43.72
CA ARG A 1078 -14.95 -3.76 -43.18
C ARG A 1078 -14.83 -3.75 -41.66
N LEU A 1079 -15.26 -4.80 -40.97
CA LEU A 1079 -15.18 -4.94 -39.52
C LEU A 1079 -14.05 -5.91 -39.14
N THR A 1080 -13.19 -5.49 -38.21
CA THR A 1080 -12.21 -6.36 -37.55
C THR A 1080 -12.45 -6.33 -36.05
N VAL A 1081 -12.60 -7.50 -35.43
CA VAL A 1081 -12.75 -7.60 -33.97
C VAL A 1081 -11.47 -8.18 -33.40
N GLU A 1082 -10.79 -7.40 -32.58
CA GLU A 1082 -9.54 -7.78 -31.90
C GLU A 1082 -9.83 -7.96 -30.41
N THR A 1083 -9.65 -9.18 -29.91
CA THR A 1083 -9.67 -9.50 -28.48
C THR A 1083 -8.23 -9.63 -27.98
N TYR A 1084 -7.89 -8.93 -26.89
CA TYR A 1084 -6.51 -8.83 -26.38
C TYR A 1084 -5.99 -10.05 -25.61
#